data_AF-A0A251UBN7-F1
#
_entry.id   AF-A0A251UBN7-F1
#
_cell.length_a   1.000
_cell.length_b   1.000
_cell.length_c   1.000
_cell.angle_alpha   90.00
_cell.angle_beta   90.00
_cell.angle_gamma   90.00
#
_symmetry.space_group_name_H-M   'P 1'
#
loop_
_entity.id
_entity.type
_entity.pdbx_description
1 polymer ?
#
loop_
_entity_poly.entity_id
_entity_poly.type
_entity_poly.pdbx_seq_one_letter_code
_entity_poly.pdbx_strand_id
1 'polypeptide(L)'
;MLTKPTVIRWLLVALLVVYRIEEAESGGSDHKYKPNDEVPIYANKVGPFHNPSETYRFFDLPFCLPAHIKEKPEALGEILGGDRLVSAPYKLPFMVEKDSEIVCRKRLTKKDVSKFRSAVAKDYYFQMYYDDLPFWGFLGKVEKDKTDPSEEKYYLFKHLHFEIRYNKDHVIEINAKADPSAVVDLTEDKEVEVEFMYSVKWKETDVPFETRLEKYSQSLSQPHHLEIHWFSIINSCVTVLLLTGFLATILMRVLKNDFVKYAHDEEAADDLEETGWKYIHGDVFRYPKYKSLFAAALGSGTQLFSLALFIFGLALVGVFYPYNRGALFTALVVIYALTSGIAGYTAASFYHQLEGTNWVRNLLLTGCLFCGPLFLTFCFLNTVAIAYTATAALPFGTIVVIVLIWTLVTSPLLVLGGIAGKNSKAEFQAPVRTTKFPREIPPLPWYRKTVPQMAMAGFLPFSAIYIELYYIFASVWGHRIYTIYSLSFVVGQRVFSSTGIACITIMNGLTCRDSCKHRFSLVTWLASVMVSFSCLGWLVFVRLCFLFATCTVQSSVNRSLMLNLKCSRRSCCRQADLVASSSRICSKMPVTVIRWLLVALLAAVSVNSVRSDHKYKPGDEVPLYANKVGPFHNPSETYRFYDLPFCLPAHLKEKSEALGEVLNGDRLVSAPYKLDFMVEKDSEIVCKKTLTKEEVSKFRSAVTKDYYFQMYYDDLPFWGFLGKVEKDKTDPSEEKYYLFKHLHFEIHYNNDRVIEINAKADPSAVVDLTEDKEVEVEFMYTVRWKETNIPYESRMEKYAQSSSQPHHLEIHWFSIINSCVTVLLLTGFLATILMRVLKNDFVKYAHDEEAADDQEETGWKYIHGDVFRYPKYKSLFAAALGSGSQLFALALFIFILALVGVFYPYNRGALFTALVVIYALTSGIAGYTAASFYHQLEGTNWVRNLLLTGCLFCGPLFLTFCFLNTVAIAYTATAALPFGTIVVIVLIWTLVTSPLLVLGGIAGKNSKAEFQAPVRTTKYPREIPPLPWYRKTIPQMAMAGFLPFSAIYIELYYIFASVWGHRIYTIYSILFIVFIILLIVTAFITVALTYFQLAAEDHEWWWRSFLCGGSTGVFIFGYCLYYYYERSDMSGFMQTSFFFGYMACICYGFFLMLGMVGFRAALFFVRHIYRSIKCE
;
A
#
# COMPACT_ATOMS: atom_id res chain seq x y z
N MET A 1 -21.13 13.35 -29.12
CA MET A 1 -20.36 14.56 -29.49
C MET A 1 -19.08 14.27 -30.29
N LEU A 2 -18.83 13.03 -30.74
CA LEU A 2 -17.71 12.64 -31.62
C LEU A 2 -18.13 12.41 -33.10
N THR A 3 -19.37 12.74 -33.46
CA THR A 3 -20.00 12.33 -34.72
C THR A 3 -19.86 13.33 -35.87
N LYS A 4 -19.05 14.39 -35.73
CA LYS A 4 -18.82 15.34 -36.84
C LYS A 4 -17.70 14.83 -37.77
N PRO A 5 -17.95 14.68 -39.08
CA PRO A 5 -17.00 14.11 -40.05
C PRO A 5 -15.71 14.92 -40.21
N THR A 6 -15.70 16.19 -39.79
CA THR A 6 -14.50 17.04 -39.78
C THR A 6 -13.46 16.58 -38.76
N VAL A 7 -13.88 16.16 -37.56
CA VAL A 7 -12.95 15.68 -36.51
C VAL A 7 -12.34 14.34 -36.92
N ILE A 8 -13.12 13.46 -37.56
CA ILE A 8 -12.66 12.18 -38.11
C ILE A 8 -11.65 12.39 -39.25
N ARG A 9 -11.85 13.39 -40.12
CA ARG A 9 -10.87 13.76 -41.17
C ARG A 9 -9.56 14.27 -40.60
N TRP A 10 -9.58 15.12 -39.57
CA TRP A 10 -8.36 15.59 -38.90
C TRP A 10 -7.66 14.45 -38.14
N LEU A 11 -8.43 13.53 -37.54
CA LEU A 11 -7.91 12.29 -36.93
C LEU A 11 -7.25 11.37 -37.96
N LEU A 12 -7.85 11.16 -39.13
CA LEU A 12 -7.29 10.36 -40.22
C LEU A 12 -6.03 11.00 -40.81
N VAL A 13 -5.99 12.32 -40.96
CA VAL A 13 -4.79 13.04 -41.41
C VAL A 13 -3.69 12.97 -40.36
N ALA A 14 -4.01 13.14 -39.07
CA ALA A 14 -3.04 12.96 -37.99
C ALA A 14 -2.53 11.52 -37.93
N LEU A 15 -3.41 10.51 -38.07
CA LEU A 15 -3.05 9.10 -38.13
C LEU A 15 -2.18 8.77 -39.37
N LEU A 16 -2.46 9.35 -40.53
CA LEU A 16 -1.64 9.17 -41.74
C LEU A 16 -0.27 9.86 -41.63
N VAL A 17 -0.20 11.02 -40.98
CA VAL A 17 1.07 11.70 -40.67
C VAL A 17 1.86 10.89 -39.65
N VAL A 18 1.20 10.30 -38.65
CA VAL A 18 1.81 9.44 -37.62
C VAL A 18 2.26 8.09 -38.19
N TYR A 19 1.49 7.47 -39.09
CA TYR A 19 1.88 6.25 -39.81
C TYR A 19 3.09 6.47 -40.73
N ARG A 20 3.24 7.67 -41.30
CA ARG A 20 4.45 8.08 -42.03
C ARG A 20 5.65 8.40 -41.11
N ILE A 21 5.42 8.70 -39.84
CA ILE A 21 6.48 8.86 -38.83
C ILE A 21 7.00 7.50 -38.36
N GLU A 22 6.28 6.40 -38.61
CA GLU A 22 6.75 5.04 -38.38
C GLU A 22 7.96 4.66 -39.28
N GLU A 23 8.14 5.35 -40.42
CA GLU A 23 9.36 5.27 -41.25
C GLU A 23 10.52 6.14 -40.73
N ALA A 24 10.31 6.99 -39.71
CA ALA A 24 11.37 7.73 -39.02
C ALA A 24 11.88 6.91 -37.82
N GLU A 25 12.71 5.91 -38.12
CA GLU A 25 13.58 5.11 -37.24
C GLU A 25 13.42 5.35 -35.73
N SER A 26 12.57 4.54 -35.10
CA SER A 26 12.57 4.33 -33.64
C SER A 26 13.24 3.00 -33.22
N GLY A 27 13.76 2.24 -34.19
CA GLY A 27 14.68 1.14 -33.90
C GLY A 27 16.09 1.72 -33.74
N GLY A 28 16.79 1.40 -32.64
CA GLY A 28 18.23 1.59 -32.60
C GLY A 28 18.83 1.00 -33.87
N SER A 29 19.69 1.76 -34.54
CA SER A 29 20.24 1.36 -35.83
C SER A 29 20.77 -0.07 -35.74
N ASP A 30 20.38 -0.92 -36.70
CA ASP A 30 20.79 -2.32 -36.80
C ASP A 30 22.29 -2.39 -37.18
N HIS A 31 23.14 -2.00 -36.23
CA HIS A 31 24.58 -1.94 -36.41
C HIS A 31 25.13 -3.36 -36.41
N LYS A 32 25.75 -3.71 -37.55
CA LYS A 32 26.49 -4.97 -37.75
C LYS A 32 27.97 -4.66 -37.75
N TYR A 33 28.71 -5.35 -36.91
CA TYR A 33 30.15 -5.15 -36.74
C TYR A 33 30.92 -6.36 -37.26
N LYS A 34 32.02 -6.10 -37.96
CA LYS A 34 33.02 -7.11 -38.27
C LYS A 34 34.03 -7.19 -37.11
N PRO A 35 34.70 -8.35 -36.93
CA PRO A 35 35.78 -8.47 -35.96
C PRO A 35 36.81 -7.35 -36.16
N ASN A 36 37.20 -6.71 -35.06
CA ASN A 36 38.11 -5.57 -34.98
C ASN A 36 37.56 -4.22 -35.50
N ASP A 37 36.27 -4.10 -35.82
CA ASP A 37 35.66 -2.79 -36.08
C ASP A 37 35.66 -1.93 -34.81
N GLU A 38 36.02 -0.65 -34.94
CA GLU A 38 35.99 0.29 -33.81
C GLU A 38 34.55 0.68 -33.47
N VAL A 39 34.11 0.34 -32.25
CA VAL A 39 32.82 0.76 -31.71
C VAL A 39 33.03 1.91 -30.72
N PRO A 40 32.52 3.12 -31.00
CA PRO A 40 32.75 4.28 -30.14
C PRO A 40 31.98 4.19 -28.83
N ILE A 41 32.63 4.57 -27.72
CA ILE A 41 31.95 4.86 -26.45
C ILE A 41 31.65 6.36 -26.37
N TYR A 42 30.43 6.69 -25.93
CA TYR A 42 30.02 8.05 -25.63
C TYR A 42 29.82 8.24 -24.13
N ALA A 43 30.54 9.17 -23.53
CA ALA A 43 30.29 9.62 -22.17
C ALA A 43 29.14 10.62 -22.14
N ASN A 44 28.25 10.49 -21.15
CA ASN A 44 27.07 11.34 -21.01
C ASN A 44 27.23 12.30 -19.80
N LYS A 45 26.95 11.79 -18.59
CA LYS A 45 26.82 12.61 -17.38
C LYS A 45 27.32 11.93 -16.12
N VAL A 46 27.56 12.74 -15.09
CA VAL A 46 27.93 12.33 -13.73
C VAL A 46 27.07 13.10 -12.71
N GLY A 47 26.71 12.47 -11.61
CA GLY A 47 25.93 13.12 -10.56
C GLY A 47 25.73 12.23 -9.33
N PRO A 48 25.26 12.79 -8.20
CA PRO A 48 24.96 12.03 -6.99
C PRO A 48 23.79 11.06 -7.23
N PHE A 49 23.98 9.79 -6.86
CA PHE A 49 22.96 8.76 -7.05
C PHE A 49 21.65 9.06 -6.29
N HIS A 50 21.74 9.69 -5.12
CA HIS A 50 20.58 10.06 -4.32
C HIS A 50 19.88 11.36 -4.78
N ASN A 51 20.47 12.12 -5.71
CA ASN A 51 19.87 13.31 -6.29
C ASN A 51 20.02 13.33 -7.83
N PRO A 52 19.23 12.52 -8.55
CA PRO A 52 19.33 12.32 -10.02
C PRO A 52 19.12 13.59 -10.85
N SER A 53 18.57 14.66 -10.27
CA SER A 53 18.34 15.93 -10.96
C SER A 53 19.60 16.82 -11.04
N GLU A 54 20.62 16.52 -10.24
CA GLU A 54 21.88 17.28 -10.15
C GLU A 54 22.96 16.62 -11.00
N THR A 55 22.82 16.66 -12.32
CA THR A 55 23.78 16.04 -13.25
C THR A 55 24.69 17.06 -13.95
N TYR A 56 25.95 16.69 -14.08
CA TYR A 56 27.02 17.45 -14.72
C TYR A 56 27.60 16.67 -15.91
N ARG A 57 28.32 17.34 -16.81
CA ARG A 57 28.97 16.64 -17.93
C ARG A 57 30.05 15.74 -17.37
N PHE A 58 30.23 14.56 -17.97
CA PHE A 58 31.22 13.59 -17.49
C PHE A 58 32.62 14.20 -17.32
N PHE A 59 33.04 15.05 -18.27
CA PHE A 59 34.35 15.73 -18.25
C PHE A 59 34.41 17.02 -17.42
N ASP A 60 33.34 17.41 -16.70
CA ASP A 60 33.42 18.48 -15.69
C ASP A 60 34.24 18.01 -14.46
N LEU A 61 34.29 16.70 -14.26
CA LEU A 61 35.27 16.04 -13.39
C LEU A 61 36.61 15.84 -14.13
N PRO A 62 37.75 15.87 -13.43
CA PRO A 62 39.06 15.89 -14.06
C PRO A 62 39.53 14.52 -14.61
N PHE A 63 38.69 13.83 -15.38
CA PHE A 63 39.00 12.60 -16.11
C PHE A 63 39.89 12.83 -17.36
N CYS A 64 40.36 11.75 -17.99
CA CYS A 64 41.11 11.77 -19.24
C CYS A 64 40.25 12.33 -20.39
N LEU A 65 40.75 13.33 -21.11
CA LEU A 65 40.11 13.84 -22.33
C LEU A 65 40.59 13.04 -23.55
N PRO A 66 39.72 12.77 -24.54
CA PRO A 66 40.12 12.14 -25.80
C PRO A 66 40.95 13.11 -26.66
N ALA A 67 41.75 12.58 -27.60
CA ALA A 67 42.56 13.40 -28.52
C ALA A 67 41.70 14.26 -29.46
N HIS A 68 40.53 13.76 -29.86
CA HIS A 68 39.52 14.50 -30.62
C HIS A 68 38.15 14.25 -29.99
N ILE A 69 37.47 15.32 -29.58
CA ILE A 69 36.10 15.24 -29.05
C ILE A 69 35.14 15.20 -30.24
N LYS A 70 34.47 14.07 -30.44
CA LYS A 70 33.35 13.94 -31.38
C LYS A 70 32.04 13.96 -30.60
N GLU A 71 31.17 14.89 -30.91
CA GLU A 71 29.80 14.95 -30.37
C GLU A 71 28.88 14.06 -31.21
N LYS A 72 28.05 13.23 -30.56
CA LYS A 72 27.01 12.47 -31.27
C LYS A 72 25.83 13.43 -31.55
N PRO A 73 25.28 13.49 -32.77
CA PRO A 73 24.06 14.26 -33.02
C PRO A 73 22.90 13.65 -32.22
N GLU A 74 22.29 14.46 -31.35
CA GLU A 74 21.21 14.05 -30.45
C GLU A 74 19.83 14.40 -31.04
N ALA A 75 18.85 13.53 -30.79
CA ALA A 75 17.46 13.85 -31.08
C ALA A 75 16.93 14.91 -30.09
N LEU A 76 15.90 15.68 -30.49
CA LEU A 76 15.29 16.70 -29.65
C LEU A 76 14.88 16.17 -28.25
N GLY A 77 14.48 14.90 -28.17
CA GLY A 77 14.07 14.25 -26.94
C GLY A 77 15.21 13.90 -26.00
N GLU A 78 16.35 13.48 -26.55
CA GLU A 78 17.57 13.19 -25.78
C GLU A 78 18.12 14.50 -25.18
N ILE A 79 18.07 15.59 -25.95
CA ILE A 79 18.40 16.94 -25.49
C ILE A 79 17.48 17.38 -24.35
N LEU A 80 16.16 17.15 -24.47
CA LEU A 80 15.18 17.45 -23.41
C LEU A 80 15.37 16.56 -22.16
N GLY A 81 15.92 15.34 -22.33
CA GLY A 81 16.33 14.45 -21.25
C GLY A 81 17.66 14.83 -20.58
N GLY A 82 18.35 15.85 -21.10
CA GLY A 82 19.64 16.31 -20.58
C GLY A 82 20.80 15.38 -20.92
N ASP A 83 20.68 14.57 -21.98
CA ASP A 83 21.76 13.73 -22.47
C ASP A 83 22.71 14.57 -23.34
N ARG A 84 24.01 14.37 -23.12
CA ARG A 84 25.13 15.08 -23.76
C ARG A 84 26.24 14.11 -24.13
N LEU A 85 26.14 13.49 -25.30
CA LEU A 85 26.97 12.36 -25.72
C LEU A 85 28.26 12.83 -26.41
N VAL A 86 29.37 12.66 -25.72
CA VAL A 86 30.72 13.02 -26.19
C VAL A 86 31.63 11.80 -26.22
N SER A 87 32.46 11.66 -27.25
CA SER A 87 33.36 10.50 -27.39
C SER A 87 34.27 10.32 -26.16
N ALA A 88 34.34 9.11 -25.62
CA ALA A 88 35.22 8.74 -24.51
C ALA A 88 36.57 8.18 -25.03
N PRO A 89 37.66 8.26 -24.25
CA PRO A 89 39.00 7.83 -24.67
C PRO A 89 39.22 6.30 -24.67
N TYR A 90 38.21 5.50 -24.33
CA TYR A 90 38.31 4.03 -24.28
C TYR A 90 38.17 3.43 -25.69
N LYS A 91 39.06 2.49 -26.05
CA LYS A 91 39.06 1.83 -27.37
C LYS A 91 38.66 0.37 -27.25
N LEU A 92 37.40 0.08 -27.56
CA LEU A 92 36.79 -1.27 -27.48
C LEU A 92 36.44 -1.81 -28.89
N PRO A 93 37.43 -2.26 -29.69
CA PRO A 93 37.14 -2.88 -30.97
C PRO A 93 36.38 -4.19 -30.80
N PHE A 94 35.47 -4.48 -31.72
CA PHE A 94 34.57 -5.63 -31.66
C PHE A 94 35.36 -6.95 -31.62
N MET A 95 35.04 -7.83 -30.66
CA MET A 95 35.70 -9.14 -30.44
C MET A 95 37.21 -9.09 -30.14
N VAL A 96 37.72 -8.01 -29.55
CA VAL A 96 39.12 -7.91 -29.12
C VAL A 96 39.19 -7.81 -27.60
N GLU A 97 39.78 -8.83 -26.96
CA GLU A 97 40.02 -8.85 -25.52
C GLU A 97 41.26 -8.05 -25.14
N LYS A 98 41.21 -7.43 -23.96
CA LYS A 98 42.32 -6.64 -23.39
C LYS A 98 42.39 -6.87 -21.89
N ASP A 99 43.49 -7.41 -21.41
CA ASP A 99 43.64 -7.73 -19.98
C ASP A 99 43.86 -6.48 -19.10
N SER A 100 44.58 -5.48 -19.61
CA SER A 100 44.77 -4.17 -18.96
C SER A 100 45.44 -3.20 -19.94
N GLU A 101 44.77 -2.09 -20.26
CA GLU A 101 45.32 -1.01 -21.10
C GLU A 101 45.20 0.34 -20.38
N ILE A 102 46.23 1.17 -20.51
CA ILE A 102 46.28 2.51 -19.91
C ILE A 102 45.50 3.48 -20.81
N VAL A 103 44.49 4.13 -20.25
CA VAL A 103 43.73 5.21 -20.92
C VAL A 103 44.57 6.48 -20.96
N CYS A 104 45.00 6.96 -19.79
CA CYS A 104 45.90 8.09 -19.67
C CYS A 104 46.54 8.15 -18.27
N ARG A 105 47.63 8.92 -18.17
CA ARG A 105 48.27 9.29 -16.89
C ARG A 105 47.95 10.74 -16.59
N LYS A 106 47.38 11.01 -15.43
CA LYS A 106 46.92 12.35 -15.05
C LYS A 106 47.39 12.72 -13.64
N ARG A 107 48.02 13.88 -13.52
CA ARG A 107 48.40 14.48 -12.24
C ARG A 107 47.22 15.32 -11.72
N LEU A 108 46.64 14.91 -10.60
CA LEU A 108 45.52 15.60 -9.97
C LEU A 108 46.04 16.69 -9.03
N THR A 109 45.60 17.93 -9.24
CA THR A 109 45.89 19.04 -8.33
C THR A 109 45.08 18.92 -7.04
N LYS A 110 45.43 19.67 -5.99
CA LYS A 110 44.65 19.71 -4.74
C LYS A 110 43.17 20.05 -4.96
N LYS A 111 42.87 20.91 -5.95
CA LYS A 111 41.50 21.27 -6.32
C LYS A 111 40.76 20.10 -6.99
N ASP A 112 41.46 19.29 -7.77
CA ASP A 112 40.91 18.11 -8.43
C ASP A 112 40.62 16.99 -7.44
N VAL A 113 41.54 16.76 -6.49
CA VAL A 113 41.36 15.81 -5.38
C VAL A 113 40.16 16.20 -4.53
N SER A 114 40.02 17.48 -4.17
CA SER A 114 38.85 17.97 -3.42
C SER A 114 37.53 17.76 -4.18
N LYS A 115 37.52 17.99 -5.50
CA LYS A 115 36.34 17.72 -6.34
C LYS A 115 35.98 16.23 -6.36
N PHE A 116 36.94 15.35 -6.57
CA PHE A 116 36.70 13.91 -6.56
C PHE A 116 36.29 13.41 -5.17
N ARG A 117 36.91 13.89 -4.08
CA ARG A 117 36.51 13.55 -2.72
C ARG A 117 35.05 13.93 -2.47
N SER A 118 34.64 15.15 -2.84
CA SER A 118 33.24 15.56 -2.70
C SER A 118 32.28 14.74 -3.56
N ALA A 119 32.71 14.25 -4.72
CA ALA A 119 31.89 13.39 -5.58
C ALA A 119 31.72 11.98 -4.98
N VAL A 120 32.81 11.39 -4.47
CA VAL A 120 32.78 10.09 -3.78
C VAL A 120 31.97 10.17 -2.49
N ALA A 121 32.10 11.25 -1.71
CA ALA A 121 31.33 11.46 -0.47
C ALA A 121 29.81 11.52 -0.68
N LYS A 122 29.37 11.83 -1.91
CA LYS A 122 27.96 11.95 -2.30
C LYS A 122 27.49 10.79 -3.20
N ASP A 123 28.27 9.72 -3.28
CA ASP A 123 28.01 8.54 -4.13
C ASP A 123 27.70 8.91 -5.58
N TYR A 124 28.59 9.66 -6.21
CA TYR A 124 28.44 10.02 -7.60
C TYR A 124 28.54 8.78 -8.51
N TYR A 125 27.59 8.68 -9.45
CA TYR A 125 27.60 7.70 -10.53
C TYR A 125 27.99 8.39 -11.84
N PHE A 126 28.51 7.60 -12.79
CA PHE A 126 28.70 8.01 -14.18
C PHE A 126 27.77 7.22 -15.10
N GLN A 127 27.40 7.82 -16.23
CA GLN A 127 26.63 7.16 -17.29
C GLN A 127 27.33 7.33 -18.64
N MET A 128 27.44 6.24 -19.38
CA MET A 128 28.02 6.18 -20.73
C MET A 128 27.21 5.24 -21.62
N TYR A 129 27.48 5.28 -22.93
CA TYR A 129 26.80 4.49 -23.95
C TYR A 129 27.81 3.78 -24.85
N TYR A 130 27.52 2.53 -25.21
CA TYR A 130 28.26 1.71 -26.17
C TYR A 130 27.26 1.01 -27.08
N ASP A 131 27.33 1.24 -28.39
CA ASP A 131 26.32 0.76 -29.36
C ASP A 131 24.87 1.05 -28.92
N ASP A 132 24.63 2.29 -28.47
CA ASP A 132 23.36 2.79 -27.91
C ASP A 132 22.87 2.09 -26.62
N LEU A 133 23.64 1.13 -26.09
CA LEU A 133 23.38 0.51 -24.81
C LEU A 133 24.00 1.33 -23.68
N PRO A 134 23.23 1.72 -22.66
CA PRO A 134 23.77 2.41 -21.52
C PRO A 134 24.51 1.47 -20.57
N PHE A 135 25.48 2.04 -19.88
CA PHE A 135 25.99 1.45 -18.65
C PHE A 135 26.34 2.57 -17.68
N TRP A 136 26.36 2.22 -16.40
CA TRP A 136 26.66 3.15 -15.33
C TRP A 136 27.47 2.46 -14.24
N GLY A 137 28.18 3.25 -13.45
CA GLY A 137 28.98 2.77 -12.33
C GLY A 137 29.27 3.89 -11.34
N PHE A 138 29.75 3.54 -10.15
CA PHE A 138 30.15 4.51 -9.13
C PHE A 138 31.59 4.96 -9.36
N LEU A 139 31.89 6.21 -9.00
CA LEU A 139 33.26 6.76 -9.14
C LEU A 139 34.22 6.23 -8.07
N GLY A 140 33.71 5.85 -6.90
CA GLY A 140 34.52 5.47 -5.76
C GLY A 140 33.72 4.80 -4.66
N LYS A 141 34.38 4.55 -3.52
CA LYS A 141 33.77 4.02 -2.29
C LYS A 141 34.23 4.81 -1.07
N VAL A 142 33.37 4.90 -0.06
CA VAL A 142 33.71 5.40 1.27
C VAL A 142 33.88 4.21 2.21
N GLU A 143 34.98 4.17 2.95
CA GLU A 143 35.24 3.13 3.94
C GLU A 143 35.43 3.79 5.31
N LYS A 144 34.69 3.32 6.32
CA LYS A 144 34.87 3.80 7.70
C LYS A 144 36.09 3.12 8.30
N ASP A 145 36.94 3.88 8.97
CA ASP A 145 38.13 3.29 9.57
C ASP A 145 37.75 2.29 10.67
N LYS A 146 38.47 1.17 10.75
CA LYS A 146 38.18 0.09 11.71
C LYS A 146 38.57 0.49 13.14
N THR A 147 39.46 1.47 13.29
CA THR A 147 40.00 1.95 14.57
C THR A 147 39.27 3.17 15.12
N ASP A 148 38.77 4.06 14.26
CA ASP A 148 37.95 5.21 14.65
C ASP A 148 36.75 5.35 13.69
N PRO A 149 35.53 4.95 14.11
CA PRO A 149 34.34 5.00 13.26
C PRO A 149 33.88 6.43 12.93
N SER A 150 34.54 7.47 13.46
CA SER A 150 34.30 8.87 13.11
C SER A 150 35.13 9.36 11.91
N GLU A 151 36.16 8.62 11.50
CA GLU A 151 37.02 8.97 10.37
C GLU A 151 36.64 8.17 9.11
N GLU A 152 36.31 8.87 8.03
CA GLU A 152 35.88 8.29 6.75
C GLU A 152 36.99 8.43 5.71
N LYS A 153 37.40 7.31 5.10
CA LYS A 153 38.39 7.28 4.01
C LYS A 153 37.69 7.25 2.66
N TYR A 154 38.21 8.04 1.72
CA TYR A 154 37.61 8.25 0.40
C TYR A 154 38.49 7.64 -0.68
N TYR A 155 37.97 6.63 -1.39
CA TYR A 155 38.71 5.92 -2.43
C TYR A 155 38.11 6.14 -3.81
N LEU A 156 38.93 6.54 -4.79
CA LEU A 156 38.57 6.67 -6.20
C LEU A 156 38.94 5.41 -6.97
N PHE A 157 38.04 4.91 -7.82
CA PHE A 157 38.36 3.80 -8.71
C PHE A 157 39.17 4.27 -9.91
N LYS A 158 40.29 3.58 -10.20
CA LYS A 158 41.15 3.88 -11.35
C LYS A 158 41.11 2.84 -12.47
N HIS A 159 40.49 1.68 -12.25
CA HIS A 159 40.41 0.59 -13.22
C HIS A 159 38.95 0.17 -13.48
N LEU A 160 38.51 0.24 -14.74
CA LEU A 160 37.20 -0.23 -15.20
C LEU A 160 37.31 -1.53 -16.00
N HIS A 161 36.56 -2.55 -15.60
CA HIS A 161 36.44 -3.82 -16.29
C HIS A 161 35.14 -3.89 -17.10
N PHE A 162 35.25 -3.99 -18.42
CA PHE A 162 34.14 -4.11 -19.34
C PHE A 162 33.88 -5.58 -19.69
N GLU A 163 32.65 -6.04 -19.48
CA GLU A 163 32.16 -7.36 -19.86
C GLU A 163 31.08 -7.17 -20.94
N ILE A 164 31.41 -7.53 -22.19
CA ILE A 164 30.53 -7.30 -23.35
C ILE A 164 30.01 -8.65 -23.84
N ARG A 165 28.70 -8.76 -24.06
CA ARG A 165 28.09 -9.93 -24.70
C ARG A 165 27.68 -9.64 -26.13
N TYR A 166 27.92 -10.60 -27.00
CA TYR A 166 27.62 -10.49 -28.43
C TYR A 166 26.88 -11.73 -28.94
N ASN A 167 26.11 -11.55 -30.00
CA ASN A 167 25.46 -12.62 -30.76
C ASN A 167 25.75 -12.38 -32.24
N LYS A 168 26.51 -13.28 -32.87
CA LYS A 168 27.00 -13.11 -34.25
C LYS A 168 27.68 -11.74 -34.44
N ASP A 169 27.11 -10.89 -35.28
CA ASP A 169 27.67 -9.59 -35.67
C ASP A 169 27.10 -8.41 -34.84
N HIS A 170 26.39 -8.70 -33.76
CA HIS A 170 25.70 -7.70 -32.94
C HIS A 170 26.18 -7.67 -31.49
N VAL A 171 26.28 -6.47 -30.93
CA VAL A 171 26.45 -6.27 -29.49
C VAL A 171 25.09 -6.39 -28.81
N ILE A 172 25.02 -7.21 -27.77
CA ILE A 172 23.79 -7.51 -27.03
C ILE A 172 23.79 -6.84 -25.66
N GLU A 173 24.92 -6.88 -24.95
CA GLU A 173 25.01 -6.38 -23.58
C GLU A 173 26.40 -5.80 -23.29
N ILE A 174 26.45 -4.77 -22.45
CA ILE A 174 27.69 -4.27 -21.86
C ILE A 174 27.49 -4.07 -20.36
N ASN A 175 28.46 -4.51 -19.57
CA ASN A 175 28.51 -4.24 -18.14
C ASN A 175 29.89 -3.68 -17.78
N ALA A 176 29.92 -2.64 -16.95
CA ALA A 176 31.16 -2.04 -16.48
C ALA A 176 31.27 -2.21 -14.96
N LYS A 177 32.32 -2.86 -14.49
CA LYS A 177 32.60 -3.07 -13.07
C LYS A 177 33.89 -2.35 -12.71
N ALA A 178 33.87 -1.54 -11.67
CA ALA A 178 35.10 -1.00 -11.11
C ALA A 178 35.83 -2.10 -10.33
N ASP A 179 37.14 -2.22 -10.51
CA ASP A 179 37.95 -3.16 -9.75
C ASP A 179 38.13 -2.66 -8.30
N PRO A 180 37.61 -3.36 -7.28
CA PRO A 180 37.66 -2.89 -5.90
C PRO A 180 39.08 -2.87 -5.32
N SER A 181 40.04 -3.56 -5.95
CA SER A 181 41.45 -3.59 -5.54
C SER A 181 42.26 -2.43 -6.12
N ALA A 182 41.83 -1.87 -7.25
CA ALA A 182 42.50 -0.79 -7.96
C ALA A 182 41.91 0.58 -7.59
N VAL A 183 42.25 1.04 -6.39
CA VAL A 183 41.79 2.34 -5.83
C VAL A 183 42.93 3.34 -5.66
N VAL A 184 42.56 4.62 -5.55
CA VAL A 184 43.42 5.74 -5.16
C VAL A 184 42.83 6.39 -3.92
N ASP A 185 43.65 6.54 -2.88
CA ASP A 185 43.25 7.23 -1.65
C ASP A 185 43.21 8.75 -1.88
N LEU A 186 42.05 9.34 -1.63
CA LEU A 186 41.80 10.78 -1.74
C LEU A 186 41.61 11.44 -0.38
N THR A 187 41.89 10.78 0.74
CA THR A 187 41.56 11.28 2.09
C THR A 187 42.36 12.54 2.45
N GLU A 188 43.61 12.65 1.97
CA GLU A 188 44.46 13.83 2.17
C GLU A 188 44.44 14.76 0.95
N ASP A 189 44.47 16.09 1.15
CA ASP A 189 44.53 17.10 0.07
C ASP A 189 45.95 17.26 -0.50
N LYS A 190 46.53 16.15 -0.98
CA LYS A 190 47.85 16.10 -1.62
C LYS A 190 47.70 15.93 -3.13
N GLU A 191 48.75 16.30 -3.88
CA GLU A 191 48.78 16.02 -5.31
C GLU A 191 49.04 14.54 -5.54
N VAL A 192 48.23 13.91 -6.39
CA VAL A 192 48.29 12.47 -6.64
C VAL A 192 48.38 12.23 -8.14
N GLU A 193 49.30 11.37 -8.56
CA GLU A 193 49.38 10.90 -9.95
C GLU A 193 48.53 9.64 -10.10
N VAL A 194 47.55 9.69 -11.01
CA VAL A 194 46.60 8.60 -11.24
C VAL A 194 46.75 8.08 -12.66
N GLU A 195 46.96 6.77 -12.77
CA GLU A 195 46.93 6.04 -14.03
C GLU A 195 45.55 5.40 -14.18
N PHE A 196 44.73 5.92 -15.11
CA PHE A 196 43.42 5.35 -15.42
C PHE A 196 43.58 4.20 -16.41
N MET A 197 43.03 3.04 -16.07
CA MET A 197 43.17 1.80 -16.84
C MET A 197 41.82 1.16 -17.13
N TYR A 198 41.78 0.27 -18.14
CA TYR A 198 40.61 -0.53 -18.42
C TYR A 198 40.97 -1.92 -18.95
N SER A 199 40.02 -2.85 -18.80
CA SER A 199 40.12 -4.22 -19.30
C SER A 199 38.80 -4.64 -19.94
N VAL A 200 38.84 -5.60 -20.87
CA VAL A 200 37.71 -5.95 -21.74
C VAL A 200 37.65 -7.46 -21.93
N LYS A 201 36.47 -8.04 -21.68
CA LYS A 201 36.17 -9.45 -21.95
C LYS A 201 34.92 -9.57 -22.81
N TRP A 202 34.98 -10.47 -23.79
CA TRP A 202 33.87 -10.75 -24.70
C TRP A 202 33.24 -12.11 -24.38
N LYS A 203 31.91 -12.20 -24.42
CA LYS A 203 31.18 -13.46 -24.18
C LYS A 203 30.06 -13.65 -25.20
N GLU A 204 29.96 -14.84 -25.77
CA GLU A 204 28.88 -15.18 -26.69
C GLU A 204 27.55 -15.39 -25.95
N THR A 205 26.42 -15.03 -26.57
CA THR A 205 25.08 -15.22 -26.02
C THR A 205 24.05 -15.56 -27.09
N ASP A 206 23.04 -16.36 -26.74
CA ASP A 206 21.97 -16.79 -27.66
C ASP A 206 20.81 -15.78 -27.79
N VAL A 207 20.92 -14.60 -27.17
CA VAL A 207 19.84 -13.61 -27.11
C VAL A 207 19.75 -12.85 -28.44
N PRO A 208 18.57 -12.78 -29.09
CA PRO A 208 18.42 -12.07 -30.36
C PRO A 208 18.47 -10.53 -30.17
N PHE A 209 18.98 -9.83 -31.19
CA PHE A 209 19.16 -8.36 -31.18
C PHE A 209 17.88 -7.60 -30.83
N GLU A 210 16.73 -8.04 -31.35
CA GLU A 210 15.42 -7.40 -31.09
C GLU A 210 15.05 -7.35 -29.60
N THR A 211 15.49 -8.35 -28.82
CA THR A 211 15.18 -8.46 -27.38
C THR A 211 16.28 -7.87 -26.48
N ARG A 212 17.36 -7.32 -27.04
CA ARG A 212 18.56 -6.90 -26.27
C ARG A 212 18.27 -5.82 -25.21
N LEU A 213 17.27 -4.96 -25.45
CA LEU A 213 16.85 -3.94 -24.49
C LEU A 213 15.94 -4.47 -23.37
N GLU A 214 15.35 -5.67 -23.50
CA GLU A 214 14.46 -6.23 -22.47
C GLU A 214 15.21 -6.50 -21.16
N LYS A 215 16.49 -6.89 -21.22
CA LYS A 215 17.31 -7.15 -20.02
C LYS A 215 17.51 -5.90 -19.15
N TYR A 216 17.71 -4.73 -19.76
CA TYR A 216 17.83 -3.47 -19.04
C TYR A 216 16.49 -3.05 -18.39
N SER A 217 15.36 -3.59 -18.86
CA SER A 217 14.05 -3.43 -18.22
C SER A 217 13.84 -4.39 -17.03
N GLN A 218 14.43 -5.59 -17.07
CA GLN A 218 14.33 -6.61 -16.01
C GLN A 218 15.30 -6.39 -14.85
N SER A 219 16.53 -5.93 -15.11
CA SER A 219 17.56 -5.73 -14.06
C SER A 219 17.18 -4.65 -13.02
N LEU A 220 16.30 -3.73 -13.37
CA LEU A 220 15.81 -2.65 -12.49
C LEU A 220 14.44 -2.93 -11.84
N SER A 221 13.77 -4.02 -12.21
CA SER A 221 12.46 -4.40 -11.66
C SER A 221 12.61 -5.47 -10.59
N GLN A 222 12.55 -5.08 -9.32
CA GLN A 222 12.37 -6.05 -8.24
C GLN A 222 10.95 -6.65 -8.35
N PRO A 223 10.78 -7.98 -8.52
CA PRO A 223 9.48 -8.61 -8.79
C PRO A 223 8.43 -8.34 -7.70
N HIS A 224 8.85 -8.16 -6.44
CA HIS A 224 7.93 -7.84 -5.34
C HIS A 224 7.25 -6.45 -5.43
N HIS A 225 7.85 -5.47 -6.11
CA HIS A 225 7.23 -4.14 -6.25
C HIS A 225 6.13 -4.12 -7.33
N LEU A 226 6.23 -5.02 -8.32
CA LEU A 226 5.28 -5.13 -9.42
C LEU A 226 3.93 -5.70 -8.96
N GLU A 227 3.96 -6.68 -8.05
CA GLU A 227 2.76 -7.27 -7.47
C GLU A 227 1.93 -6.24 -6.69
N ILE A 228 2.59 -5.43 -5.86
CA ILE A 228 1.93 -4.37 -5.07
C ILE A 228 1.26 -3.33 -5.97
N HIS A 229 1.89 -3.02 -7.11
CA HIS A 229 1.33 -2.11 -8.11
C HIS A 229 0.03 -2.64 -8.72
N TRP A 230 0.00 -3.91 -9.11
CA TRP A 230 -1.22 -4.57 -9.62
C TRP A 230 -2.33 -4.62 -8.57
N PHE A 231 -2.00 -4.90 -7.31
CA PHE A 231 -2.97 -4.89 -6.22
C PHE A 231 -3.55 -3.49 -5.98
N SER A 232 -2.74 -2.44 -6.07
CA SER A 232 -3.20 -1.04 -6.02
C SER A 232 -4.16 -0.72 -7.16
N ILE A 233 -3.79 -1.03 -8.40
CA ILE A 233 -4.60 -0.77 -9.59
C ILE A 233 -5.97 -1.46 -9.46
N ILE A 234 -5.99 -2.74 -9.12
CA ILE A 234 -7.23 -3.51 -8.98
C ILE A 234 -8.10 -2.89 -7.89
N ASN A 235 -7.53 -2.54 -6.74
CA ASN A 235 -8.27 -1.92 -5.64
C ASN A 235 -8.86 -0.56 -6.05
N SER A 236 -8.09 0.29 -6.72
CA SER A 236 -8.55 1.58 -7.23
C SER A 236 -9.63 1.43 -8.31
N CYS A 237 -9.47 0.50 -9.25
CA CYS A 237 -10.47 0.21 -10.29
C CYS A 237 -11.79 -0.30 -9.68
N VAL A 238 -11.73 -1.28 -8.78
CA VAL A 238 -12.93 -1.82 -8.10
C VAL A 238 -13.61 -0.72 -7.28
N THR A 239 -12.84 0.07 -6.54
CA THR A 239 -13.39 1.17 -5.74
C THR A 239 -14.07 2.23 -6.62
N VAL A 240 -13.44 2.64 -7.73
CA VAL A 240 -14.02 3.62 -8.66
C VAL A 240 -15.26 3.06 -9.35
N LEU A 241 -15.25 1.80 -9.80
CA LEU A 241 -16.43 1.16 -10.41
C LEU A 241 -17.59 1.05 -9.43
N LEU A 242 -17.33 0.68 -8.18
CA LEU A 242 -18.35 0.63 -7.13
C LEU A 242 -18.87 2.03 -6.77
N LEU A 243 -17.99 3.02 -6.59
CA LEU A 243 -18.38 4.39 -6.31
C LEU A 243 -19.19 5.01 -7.44
N THR A 244 -18.77 4.83 -8.70
CA THR A 244 -19.48 5.34 -9.87
C THR A 244 -20.82 4.65 -10.06
N GLY A 245 -20.88 3.32 -9.93
CA GLY A 245 -22.13 2.56 -9.95
C GLY A 245 -23.09 3.00 -8.86
N PHE A 246 -22.59 3.19 -7.64
CA PHE A 246 -23.40 3.66 -6.51
C PHE A 246 -23.90 5.09 -6.73
N LEU A 247 -23.04 6.01 -7.17
CA LEU A 247 -23.42 7.40 -7.47
C LEU A 247 -24.46 7.47 -8.61
N ALA A 248 -24.28 6.66 -9.66
CA ALA A 248 -25.22 6.57 -10.77
C ALA A 248 -26.58 6.04 -10.32
N THR A 249 -26.63 5.01 -9.47
CA THR A 249 -27.90 4.48 -8.94
C THR A 249 -28.62 5.50 -8.06
N ILE A 250 -27.89 6.28 -7.25
CA ILE A 250 -28.46 7.36 -6.46
C ILE A 250 -29.00 8.45 -7.36
N LEU A 251 -28.21 8.93 -8.33
CA LEU A 251 -28.62 9.96 -9.27
C LEU A 251 -29.88 9.53 -10.02
N MET A 252 -29.90 8.31 -10.55
CA MET A 252 -31.06 7.75 -11.24
C MET A 252 -32.28 7.63 -10.34
N ARG A 253 -32.12 7.25 -9.07
CA ARG A 253 -33.23 7.17 -8.10
C ARG A 253 -33.77 8.55 -7.73
N VAL A 254 -32.88 9.51 -7.46
CA VAL A 254 -33.26 10.90 -7.15
C VAL A 254 -33.96 11.52 -8.36
N LEU A 255 -33.38 11.39 -9.56
CA LEU A 255 -34.00 11.85 -10.80
C LEU A 255 -35.36 11.19 -11.02
N LYS A 256 -35.47 9.87 -10.87
CA LYS A 256 -36.75 9.16 -11.02
C LYS A 256 -37.80 9.68 -10.06
N ASN A 257 -37.46 9.87 -8.79
CA ASN A 257 -38.38 10.38 -7.78
C ASN A 257 -38.78 11.84 -8.08
N ASP A 258 -37.83 12.69 -8.47
CA ASP A 258 -38.10 14.07 -8.88
C ASP A 258 -39.04 14.09 -10.11
N PHE A 259 -38.79 13.26 -11.12
CA PHE A 259 -39.66 13.14 -12.30
C PHE A 259 -41.08 12.69 -11.95
N VAL A 260 -41.23 11.68 -11.09
CA VAL A 260 -42.56 11.20 -10.66
C VAL A 260 -43.30 12.28 -9.87
N LYS A 261 -42.60 13.03 -9.00
CA LYS A 261 -43.20 14.16 -8.27
C LYS A 261 -43.73 15.22 -9.23
N TYR A 262 -42.93 15.64 -10.20
CA TYR A 262 -43.35 16.65 -11.18
C TYR A 262 -44.41 16.16 -12.17
N ALA A 263 -44.51 14.84 -12.43
CA ALA A 263 -45.56 14.27 -13.27
C ALA A 263 -46.93 14.22 -12.56
N HIS A 264 -46.96 14.02 -11.23
CA HIS A 264 -48.20 14.07 -10.44
C HIS A 264 -48.70 15.50 -10.17
N ASP A 265 -47.80 16.47 -10.03
CA ASP A 265 -48.14 17.88 -9.79
C ASP A 265 -48.73 18.60 -11.03
N GLU A 266 -48.91 17.96 -12.19
CA GLU A 266 -49.63 18.53 -13.34
C GLU A 266 -51.14 18.63 -13.12
N GLU A 267 -51.72 17.84 -12.19
CA GLU A 267 -53.17 17.84 -11.92
C GLU A 267 -53.61 18.85 -10.83
N ALA A 268 -52.68 19.43 -10.05
CA ALA A 268 -52.96 20.34 -8.93
C ALA A 268 -52.35 21.75 -9.14
N ALA A 269 -52.56 22.32 -10.31
CA ALA A 269 -51.75 23.43 -10.85
C ALA A 269 -51.95 24.83 -10.22
N ASP A 270 -52.89 25.06 -9.28
CA ASP A 270 -53.27 26.43 -8.92
C ASP A 270 -52.66 27.04 -7.64
N ASP A 271 -52.07 26.27 -6.69
CA ASP A 271 -51.69 26.85 -5.38
C ASP A 271 -50.31 26.47 -4.79
N LEU A 272 -49.44 25.72 -5.49
CA LEU A 272 -48.13 25.35 -4.94
C LEU A 272 -47.00 26.26 -5.45
N GLU A 273 -46.27 26.89 -4.52
CA GLU A 273 -45.00 27.58 -4.80
C GLU A 273 -44.08 26.66 -5.61
N GLU A 274 -43.73 27.07 -6.84
CA GLU A 274 -42.81 26.34 -7.69
C GLU A 274 -41.49 26.10 -6.94
N THR A 275 -41.21 24.87 -6.50
CA THR A 275 -39.94 24.53 -5.81
C THR A 275 -39.09 23.57 -6.66
N GLY A 276 -37.77 23.69 -6.54
CA GLY A 276 -36.80 22.79 -7.18
C GLY A 276 -36.46 23.12 -8.64
N TRP A 277 -36.37 22.12 -9.52
CA TRP A 277 -35.87 22.28 -10.90
C TRP A 277 -36.80 23.15 -11.75
N LYS A 278 -38.11 23.05 -11.52
CA LYS A 278 -39.13 23.89 -12.16
C LYS A 278 -38.97 25.36 -11.78
N TYR A 279 -38.50 25.68 -10.57
CA TYR A 279 -38.22 27.06 -10.16
C TYR A 279 -36.97 27.67 -10.84
N ILE A 280 -35.97 26.83 -11.15
CA ILE A 280 -34.66 27.28 -11.67
C ILE A 280 -34.58 27.15 -13.20
N HIS A 281 -35.54 26.50 -13.86
CA HIS A 281 -35.53 26.18 -15.30
C HIS A 281 -35.17 27.38 -16.20
N GLY A 282 -35.67 28.57 -15.87
CA GLY A 282 -35.42 29.82 -16.60
C GLY A 282 -34.04 30.46 -16.37
N ASP A 283 -33.21 29.92 -15.48
CA ASP A 283 -31.88 30.44 -15.13
C ASP A 283 -30.73 29.46 -15.42
N VAL A 284 -31.01 28.15 -15.60
CA VAL A 284 -29.98 27.11 -15.81
C VAL A 284 -29.11 27.35 -17.05
N PHE A 285 -29.71 27.75 -18.16
CA PHE A 285 -29.03 27.91 -19.44
C PHE A 285 -28.49 29.32 -19.69
N ARG A 286 -28.32 30.14 -18.64
CA ARG A 286 -27.69 31.46 -18.76
C ARG A 286 -26.22 31.32 -19.12
N TYR A 287 -25.76 32.21 -20.00
CA TYR A 287 -24.36 32.24 -20.38
C TYR A 287 -23.45 32.62 -19.18
N PRO A 288 -22.26 32.01 -19.08
CA PRO A 288 -21.33 32.33 -18.01
C PRO A 288 -20.84 33.78 -18.08
N LYS A 289 -20.58 34.39 -16.92
CA LYS A 289 -20.09 35.77 -16.82
C LYS A 289 -18.80 36.00 -17.60
N TYR A 290 -17.92 35.00 -17.65
CA TYR A 290 -16.63 35.03 -18.35
C TYR A 290 -16.59 34.04 -19.52
N LYS A 291 -17.39 34.33 -20.57
CA LYS A 291 -17.53 33.48 -21.76
C LYS A 291 -16.19 33.11 -22.43
N SER A 292 -15.25 34.05 -22.52
CA SER A 292 -13.95 33.82 -23.16
C SER A 292 -13.04 32.90 -22.33
N LEU A 293 -13.02 33.06 -21.01
CA LEU A 293 -12.19 32.22 -20.15
C LEU A 293 -12.70 30.78 -20.15
N PHE A 294 -14.03 30.61 -20.08
CA PHE A 294 -14.66 29.29 -20.11
C PHE A 294 -14.40 28.56 -21.43
N ALA A 295 -14.60 29.23 -22.56
CA ALA A 295 -14.35 28.65 -23.88
C ALA A 295 -12.86 28.33 -24.10
N ALA A 296 -11.95 29.21 -23.67
CA ALA A 296 -10.51 28.96 -23.73
C ALA A 296 -10.09 27.77 -22.85
N ALA A 297 -10.63 27.65 -21.63
CA ALA A 297 -10.34 26.53 -20.74
C ALA A 297 -10.84 25.19 -21.30
N LEU A 298 -12.03 25.15 -21.92
CA LEU A 298 -12.52 23.97 -22.62
C LEU A 298 -11.63 23.61 -23.82
N GLY A 299 -11.18 24.61 -24.57
CA GLY A 299 -10.25 24.42 -25.68
C GLY A 299 -8.93 23.79 -25.25
N SER A 300 -8.25 24.40 -24.27
CA SER A 300 -7.01 23.85 -23.71
C SER A 300 -7.23 22.47 -23.06
N GLY A 301 -8.36 22.25 -22.39
CA GLY A 301 -8.69 20.95 -21.78
C GLY A 301 -8.89 19.84 -22.82
N THR A 302 -9.59 20.11 -23.92
CA THR A 302 -9.77 19.14 -25.01
C THR A 302 -8.47 18.84 -25.76
N GLN A 303 -7.57 19.81 -25.87
CA GLN A 303 -6.22 19.60 -26.41
C GLN A 303 -5.43 18.61 -25.55
N LEU A 304 -5.39 18.84 -24.23
CA LEU A 304 -4.66 17.97 -23.30
C LEU A 304 -5.26 16.56 -23.23
N PHE A 305 -6.60 16.45 -23.28
CA PHE A 305 -7.27 15.16 -23.35
C PHE A 305 -6.93 14.41 -24.66
N SER A 306 -6.92 15.12 -25.79
CA SER A 306 -6.54 14.53 -27.09
C SER A 306 -5.07 14.09 -27.09
N LEU A 307 -4.17 14.93 -26.57
CA LEU A 307 -2.75 14.59 -26.39
C LEU A 307 -2.59 13.30 -25.59
N ALA A 308 -3.26 13.20 -24.44
CA ALA A 308 -3.19 12.00 -23.59
C ALA A 308 -3.70 10.75 -24.34
N LEU A 309 -4.80 10.87 -25.09
CA LEU A 309 -5.37 9.76 -25.86
C LEU A 309 -4.43 9.29 -26.98
N PHE A 310 -3.79 10.22 -27.70
CA PHE A 310 -2.83 9.88 -28.76
C PHE A 310 -1.56 9.24 -28.20
N ILE A 311 -0.99 9.80 -27.13
CA ILE A 311 0.19 9.22 -26.46
C ILE A 311 -0.14 7.82 -25.94
N PHE A 312 -1.32 7.64 -25.34
CA PHE A 312 -1.78 6.34 -24.88
C PHE A 312 -1.97 5.34 -26.04
N GLY A 313 -2.56 5.79 -27.15
CA GLY A 313 -2.72 4.96 -28.35
C GLY A 313 -1.37 4.51 -28.92
N LEU A 314 -0.37 5.40 -28.99
CA LEU A 314 0.97 5.07 -29.45
C LEU A 314 1.71 4.15 -28.47
N ALA A 315 1.52 4.35 -27.17
CA ALA A 315 2.04 3.45 -26.16
C ALA A 315 1.44 2.04 -26.31
N LEU A 316 0.13 1.92 -26.54
CA LEU A 316 -0.55 0.63 -26.75
C LEU A 316 -0.04 -0.13 -27.98
N VAL A 317 0.36 0.59 -29.03
CA VAL A 317 0.95 0.01 -30.25
C VAL A 317 2.41 -0.43 -30.03
N GLY A 318 3.02 -0.05 -28.89
CA GLY A 318 4.40 -0.41 -28.55
C GLY A 318 5.46 0.54 -29.11
N VAL A 319 5.06 1.75 -29.51
CA VAL A 319 5.97 2.74 -30.13
C VAL A 319 7.02 3.29 -29.15
N PHE A 320 6.73 3.29 -27.86
CA PHE A 320 7.64 3.79 -26.82
C PHE A 320 8.32 2.64 -26.08
N TYR A 321 9.65 2.52 -26.23
CA TYR A 321 10.46 1.64 -25.39
C TYR A 321 10.74 2.30 -24.02
N PRO A 322 10.74 1.54 -22.90
CA PRO A 322 10.93 2.08 -21.54
C PRO A 322 12.23 2.85 -21.35
N TYR A 323 13.24 2.53 -22.15
CA TYR A 323 14.58 3.09 -22.06
C TYR A 323 14.75 4.38 -22.88
N ASN A 324 14.03 4.54 -24.00
CA ASN A 324 14.13 5.73 -24.86
C ASN A 324 13.16 6.83 -24.40
N ARG A 325 13.43 7.41 -23.21
CA ARG A 325 12.64 8.54 -22.69
C ARG A 325 12.63 9.74 -23.65
N GLY A 326 13.66 9.88 -24.48
CA GLY A 326 13.74 10.92 -25.50
C GLY A 326 12.60 10.83 -26.52
N ALA A 327 12.30 9.64 -27.04
CA ALA A 327 11.21 9.43 -27.99
C ALA A 327 9.83 9.84 -27.41
N LEU A 328 9.63 9.67 -26.11
CA LEU A 328 8.40 10.11 -25.43
C LEU A 328 8.33 11.64 -25.36
N PHE A 329 9.43 12.32 -25.02
CA PHE A 329 9.48 13.79 -24.98
C PHE A 329 9.29 14.42 -26.36
N THR A 330 9.89 13.85 -27.42
CA THR A 330 9.65 14.33 -28.78
C THR A 330 8.19 14.14 -29.20
N ALA A 331 7.62 12.96 -28.95
CA ALA A 331 6.22 12.69 -29.27
C ALA A 331 5.26 13.63 -28.53
N LEU A 332 5.52 13.94 -27.25
CA LEU A 332 4.73 14.91 -26.49
C LEU A 332 4.74 16.29 -27.15
N VAL A 333 5.91 16.80 -27.54
CA VAL A 333 6.03 18.12 -28.19
C VAL A 333 5.34 18.14 -29.55
N VAL A 334 5.56 17.11 -30.37
CA VAL A 334 5.00 17.03 -31.72
C VAL A 334 3.49 16.86 -31.70
N ILE A 335 2.95 15.93 -30.90
CA ILE A 335 1.51 15.68 -30.81
C ILE A 335 0.79 16.87 -30.16
N TYR A 336 1.41 17.55 -29.20
CA TYR A 336 0.85 18.77 -28.64
C TYR A 336 0.72 19.88 -29.70
N ALA A 337 1.72 20.03 -30.57
CA ALA A 337 1.67 20.98 -31.68
C ALA A 337 0.60 20.61 -32.71
N LEU A 338 0.45 19.32 -33.05
CA LEU A 338 -0.56 18.83 -34.00
C LEU A 338 -2.00 18.95 -33.47
N THR A 339 -2.21 18.77 -32.16
CA THR A 339 -3.53 18.83 -31.53
C THR A 339 -4.02 20.27 -31.27
N SER A 340 -3.20 21.30 -31.51
CA SER A 340 -3.58 22.71 -31.29
C SER A 340 -4.77 23.16 -32.14
N GLY A 341 -4.95 22.59 -33.33
CA GLY A 341 -6.13 22.86 -34.18
C GLY A 341 -7.44 22.41 -33.53
N ILE A 342 -7.43 21.32 -32.75
CA ILE A 342 -8.60 20.84 -31.99
C ILE A 342 -8.94 21.85 -30.88
N ALA A 343 -7.93 22.40 -30.21
CA ALA A 343 -8.09 23.43 -29.19
C ALA A 343 -8.74 24.70 -29.76
N GLY A 344 -8.26 25.14 -30.93
CA GLY A 344 -8.79 26.31 -31.62
C GLY A 344 -10.23 26.11 -32.08
N TYR A 345 -10.53 24.94 -32.66
CA TYR A 345 -11.88 24.58 -33.10
C TYR A 345 -12.89 24.58 -31.96
N THR A 346 -12.58 23.88 -30.87
CA THR A 346 -13.46 23.75 -29.71
C THR A 346 -13.66 25.10 -29.01
N ALA A 347 -12.59 25.85 -28.74
CA ALA A 347 -12.68 27.16 -28.10
C ALA A 347 -13.50 28.16 -28.95
N ALA A 348 -13.24 28.25 -30.25
CA ALA A 348 -13.95 29.18 -31.12
C ALA A 348 -15.41 28.77 -31.35
N SER A 349 -15.70 27.47 -31.49
CA SER A 349 -17.06 26.96 -31.68
C SER A 349 -17.93 27.20 -30.45
N PHE A 350 -17.42 26.90 -29.24
CA PHE A 350 -18.16 27.20 -28.00
C PHE A 350 -18.30 28.70 -27.75
N TYR A 351 -17.27 29.50 -28.06
CA TYR A 351 -17.35 30.96 -27.90
C TYR A 351 -18.38 31.58 -28.86
N HIS A 352 -18.49 31.07 -30.09
CA HIS A 352 -19.53 31.47 -31.04
C HIS A 352 -20.93 31.05 -30.56
N GLN A 353 -21.08 29.82 -30.06
CA GLN A 353 -22.33 29.31 -29.47
C GLN A 353 -22.82 30.14 -28.27
N LEU A 354 -21.90 30.76 -27.51
CA LEU A 354 -22.22 31.64 -26.39
C LEU A 354 -22.44 33.11 -26.81
N GLU A 355 -22.62 33.40 -28.10
CA GLU A 355 -22.76 34.76 -28.66
C GLU A 355 -21.54 35.67 -28.38
N GLY A 356 -20.34 35.10 -28.39
CA GLY A 356 -19.10 35.85 -28.24
C GLY A 356 -18.66 36.52 -29.55
N THR A 357 -18.48 37.84 -29.55
CA THR A 357 -18.09 38.62 -30.75
C THR A 357 -16.58 38.60 -30.99
N ASN A 358 -15.78 38.76 -29.93
CA ASN A 358 -14.31 38.90 -30.00
C ASN A 358 -13.56 37.55 -30.04
N TRP A 359 -13.76 36.76 -31.09
CA TRP A 359 -13.19 35.41 -31.22
C TRP A 359 -11.65 35.40 -31.29
N VAL A 360 -11.03 36.45 -31.86
CA VAL A 360 -9.56 36.59 -31.92
C VAL A 360 -8.95 36.66 -30.51
N ARG A 361 -9.56 37.46 -29.62
CA ARG A 361 -9.12 37.56 -28.22
C ARG A 361 -9.28 36.22 -27.48
N ASN A 362 -10.37 35.49 -27.77
CA ASN A 362 -10.59 34.17 -27.21
C ASN A 362 -9.52 33.16 -27.67
N LEU A 363 -9.13 33.23 -28.93
CA LEU A 363 -8.10 32.36 -29.49
C LEU A 363 -6.71 32.64 -28.91
N LEU A 364 -6.34 33.93 -28.80
CA LEU A 364 -5.11 34.35 -28.12
C LEU A 364 -5.07 33.87 -26.67
N LEU A 365 -6.20 33.99 -25.96
CA LEU A 365 -6.32 33.47 -24.59
C LEU A 365 -6.13 31.95 -24.55
N THR A 366 -6.72 31.20 -25.49
CA THR A 366 -6.59 29.73 -25.59
C THR A 366 -5.14 29.30 -25.80
N GLY A 367 -4.41 29.98 -26.69
CA GLY A 367 -2.99 29.70 -26.94
C GLY A 367 -2.08 30.02 -25.75
N CYS A 368 -2.40 31.05 -24.98
CA CYS A 368 -1.56 31.52 -23.86
C CYS A 368 -1.93 30.93 -22.50
N LEU A 369 -3.16 30.44 -22.29
CA LEU A 369 -3.66 30.00 -20.98
C LEU A 369 -2.80 28.90 -20.35
N PHE A 370 -2.38 27.93 -21.16
CA PHE A 370 -1.51 26.83 -20.73
C PHE A 370 -0.04 27.08 -21.07
N CYS A 371 0.26 27.50 -22.31
CA CYS A 371 1.64 27.68 -22.77
C CYS A 371 2.36 28.83 -22.06
N GLY A 372 1.66 29.92 -21.71
CA GLY A 372 2.27 31.11 -21.12
C GLY A 372 2.90 30.83 -19.76
N PRO A 373 2.14 30.31 -18.77
CA PRO A 373 2.70 29.91 -17.48
C PRO A 373 3.82 28.87 -17.63
N LEU A 374 3.64 27.87 -18.51
CA LEU A 374 4.68 26.85 -18.76
C LEU A 374 5.98 27.45 -19.28
N PHE A 375 5.89 28.34 -20.26
CA PHE A 375 7.06 29.02 -20.83
C PHE A 375 7.78 29.88 -19.79
N LEU A 376 7.04 30.62 -18.96
CA LEU A 376 7.62 31.39 -17.86
C LEU A 376 8.34 30.49 -16.84
N THR A 377 7.72 29.38 -16.45
CA THR A 377 8.35 28.42 -15.53
C THR A 377 9.59 27.77 -16.16
N PHE A 378 9.51 27.43 -17.44
CA PHE A 378 10.61 26.85 -18.21
C PHE A 378 11.79 27.82 -18.29
N CYS A 379 11.56 29.08 -18.64
CA CYS A 379 12.61 30.09 -18.70
C CYS A 379 13.29 30.27 -17.34
N PHE A 380 12.51 30.35 -16.26
CA PHE A 380 13.04 30.45 -14.90
C PHE A 380 13.91 29.24 -14.53
N LEU A 381 13.40 28.01 -14.72
CA LEU A 381 14.13 26.78 -14.42
C LEU A 381 15.39 26.64 -15.28
N ASN A 382 15.33 27.01 -16.56
CA ASN A 382 16.48 26.97 -17.44
C ASN A 382 17.55 27.99 -17.03
N THR A 383 17.15 29.19 -16.58
CA THR A 383 18.11 30.17 -16.00
C THR A 383 18.79 29.61 -14.75
N VAL A 384 18.04 28.93 -13.88
CA VAL A 384 18.62 28.25 -12.70
C VAL A 384 19.57 27.14 -13.14
N ALA A 385 19.17 26.27 -14.07
CA ALA A 385 20.02 25.18 -14.56
C ALA A 385 21.33 25.67 -15.18
N ILE A 386 21.28 26.77 -15.95
CA ILE A 386 22.46 27.44 -16.51
C ILE A 386 23.37 27.96 -15.40
N ALA A 387 22.81 28.60 -14.36
CA ALA A 387 23.58 29.11 -13.23
C ALA A 387 24.34 28.01 -12.46
N TYR A 388 23.80 26.79 -12.42
CA TYR A 388 24.43 25.62 -11.80
C TYR A 388 25.24 24.76 -12.76
N THR A 389 25.39 25.13 -14.04
CA THR A 389 26.08 24.33 -15.07
C THR A 389 25.56 22.89 -15.19
N ALA A 390 24.27 22.66 -14.93
CA ALA A 390 23.67 21.33 -15.01
C ALA A 390 23.46 20.88 -16.47
N THR A 391 23.57 19.58 -16.75
CA THR A 391 23.33 19.03 -18.11
C THR A 391 21.88 19.16 -18.55
N ALA A 392 20.96 19.29 -17.61
CA ALA A 392 19.55 19.59 -17.86
C ALA A 392 19.31 21.00 -18.44
N ALA A 393 20.32 21.88 -18.45
CA ALA A 393 20.24 23.18 -19.08
C ALA A 393 20.11 23.04 -20.61
N LEU A 394 19.06 23.64 -21.17
CA LEU A 394 18.80 23.62 -22.59
C LEU A 394 19.58 24.73 -23.30
N PRO A 395 20.30 24.40 -24.40
CA PRO A 395 21.09 25.34 -25.16
C PRO A 395 20.16 26.27 -25.94
N PHE A 396 20.66 27.47 -26.22
CA PHE A 396 19.91 28.51 -26.90
C PHE A 396 19.30 28.03 -28.24
N GLY A 397 20.04 27.23 -29.01
CA GLY A 397 19.55 26.66 -30.27
C GLY A 397 18.27 25.83 -30.11
N THR A 398 18.19 24.97 -29.08
CA THR A 398 17.00 24.15 -28.83
C THR A 398 15.81 25.00 -28.39
N ILE A 399 16.05 26.06 -27.60
CA ILE A 399 14.99 27.01 -27.21
C ILE A 399 14.41 27.69 -28.46
N VAL A 400 15.27 28.11 -29.39
CA VAL A 400 14.84 28.69 -30.67
C VAL A 400 14.01 27.69 -31.48
N VAL A 401 14.42 26.41 -31.56
CA VAL A 401 13.64 25.36 -32.24
C VAL A 401 12.24 25.20 -31.61
N ILE A 402 12.13 25.16 -30.28
CA ILE A 402 10.83 25.05 -29.59
C ILE A 402 9.95 26.27 -29.88
N VAL A 403 10.52 27.48 -29.86
CA VAL A 403 9.81 28.72 -30.20
C VAL A 403 9.37 28.71 -31.68
N LEU A 404 10.19 28.19 -32.59
CA LEU A 404 9.83 28.03 -34.00
C LEU A 404 8.69 27.03 -34.20
N ILE A 405 8.71 25.89 -33.51
CA ILE A 405 7.58 24.93 -33.54
C ILE A 405 6.29 25.60 -33.00
N TRP A 406 6.40 26.41 -31.95
CA TRP A 406 5.26 27.11 -31.39
C TRP A 406 4.69 28.18 -32.34
N THR A 407 5.57 28.98 -32.96
CA THR A 407 5.19 30.09 -33.84
C THR A 407 4.79 29.66 -35.26
N LEU A 408 5.47 28.67 -35.85
CA LEU A 408 5.25 28.23 -37.23
C LEU A 408 4.26 27.07 -37.37
N VAL A 409 4.09 26.24 -36.34
CA VAL A 409 3.18 25.08 -36.40
C VAL A 409 2.00 25.27 -35.47
N THR A 410 2.25 25.52 -34.19
CA THR A 410 1.19 25.54 -33.17
C THR A 410 0.22 26.71 -33.37
N SER A 411 0.74 27.93 -33.57
CA SER A 411 -0.07 29.14 -33.74
C SER A 411 -0.92 29.14 -35.03
N PRO A 412 -0.38 28.79 -36.22
CA PRO A 412 -1.18 28.70 -37.43
C PRO A 412 -2.26 27.62 -37.37
N LEU A 413 -1.96 26.43 -36.83
CA LEU A 413 -2.96 25.37 -36.67
C LEU A 413 -4.08 25.78 -35.69
N LEU A 414 -3.73 26.47 -34.61
CA LEU A 414 -4.70 27.04 -33.67
C LEU A 414 -5.64 28.03 -34.37
N VAL A 415 -5.10 28.91 -35.23
CA VAL A 415 -5.89 29.88 -36.03
C VAL A 415 -6.78 29.19 -37.06
N LEU A 416 -6.26 28.22 -37.80
CA LEU A 416 -7.04 27.44 -38.77
C LEU A 416 -8.20 26.69 -38.09
N GLY A 417 -7.92 26.06 -36.94
CA GLY A 417 -8.93 25.43 -36.10
C GLY A 417 -9.97 26.45 -35.61
N GLY A 418 -9.53 27.62 -35.16
CA GLY A 418 -10.39 28.70 -34.71
C GLY A 418 -11.34 29.23 -35.80
N ILE A 419 -10.83 29.40 -37.04
CA ILE A 419 -11.64 29.80 -38.20
C ILE A 419 -12.69 28.71 -38.52
N ALA A 420 -12.28 27.44 -38.53
CA ALA A 420 -13.18 26.32 -38.74
C ALA A 420 -14.24 26.20 -37.63
N GLY A 421 -13.88 26.50 -36.39
CA GLY A 421 -14.78 26.50 -35.23
C GLY A 421 -15.79 27.63 -35.28
N LYS A 422 -15.35 28.84 -35.67
CA LYS A 422 -16.23 30.00 -35.89
C LYS A 422 -17.26 29.74 -37.00
N ASN A 423 -16.82 29.12 -38.09
CA ASN A 423 -17.70 28.82 -39.23
C ASN A 423 -18.58 27.58 -39.02
N SER A 424 -18.50 26.93 -37.85
CA SER A 424 -19.37 25.81 -37.51
C SER A 424 -20.80 26.29 -37.31
N LYS A 425 -21.76 25.71 -38.06
CA LYS A 425 -23.22 25.91 -37.91
C LYS A 425 -23.80 25.31 -36.61
N ALA A 426 -23.00 25.23 -35.54
CA ALA A 426 -23.47 24.70 -34.27
C ALA A 426 -24.11 25.85 -33.50
N GLU A 427 -25.44 25.85 -33.44
CA GLU A 427 -26.19 26.74 -32.56
C GLU A 427 -26.44 26.05 -31.23
N PHE A 428 -26.32 26.81 -30.14
CA PHE A 428 -26.67 26.32 -28.82
C PHE A 428 -28.18 26.43 -28.64
N GLN A 429 -28.90 25.33 -28.85
CA GLN A 429 -30.33 25.28 -28.62
C GLN A 429 -30.59 24.92 -27.15
N ALA A 430 -30.88 25.95 -26.34
CA ALA A 430 -31.33 25.72 -24.97
C ALA A 430 -32.71 25.05 -25.00
N PRO A 431 -32.94 23.96 -24.24
CA PRO A 431 -34.24 23.28 -24.21
C PRO A 431 -35.32 24.13 -23.51
N VAL A 432 -34.95 25.21 -22.83
CA VAL A 432 -35.85 26.09 -22.06
C VAL A 432 -35.48 27.56 -22.30
N ARG A 433 -36.48 28.44 -22.35
CA ARG A 433 -36.29 29.90 -22.47
C ARG A 433 -35.75 30.48 -21.17
N THR A 434 -34.74 31.35 -21.26
CA THR A 434 -34.18 32.04 -20.10
C THR A 434 -34.97 33.30 -19.75
N THR A 435 -35.10 33.58 -18.45
CA THR A 435 -35.76 34.79 -17.96
C THR A 435 -34.84 36.01 -18.14
N LYS A 436 -35.38 37.23 -18.28
CA LYS A 436 -34.56 38.44 -18.51
C LYS A 436 -33.69 38.81 -17.30
N PHE A 437 -34.21 38.69 -16.08
CA PHE A 437 -33.52 39.12 -14.85
C PHE A 437 -33.00 37.94 -14.04
N PRO A 438 -31.70 37.88 -13.72
CA PRO A 438 -31.16 36.82 -12.89
C PRO A 438 -31.72 36.93 -11.47
N ARG A 439 -32.15 35.80 -10.91
CA ARG A 439 -32.62 35.75 -9.52
C ARG A 439 -31.45 35.88 -8.55
N GLU A 440 -31.72 36.41 -7.37
CA GLU A 440 -30.74 36.52 -6.30
C GLU A 440 -30.47 35.13 -5.69
N ILE A 441 -29.20 34.74 -5.62
CA ILE A 441 -28.81 33.44 -5.07
C ILE A 441 -28.93 33.52 -3.55
N PRO A 442 -29.72 32.65 -2.89
CA PRO A 442 -29.85 32.67 -1.44
C PRO A 442 -28.49 32.40 -0.77
N PRO A 443 -28.25 32.91 0.45
CA PRO A 443 -26.97 32.73 1.14
C PRO A 443 -26.66 31.25 1.35
N LEU A 444 -25.63 30.78 0.63
CA LEU A 444 -25.17 29.39 0.71
C LEU A 444 -24.27 29.18 1.94
N PRO A 445 -24.41 28.06 2.67
CA PRO A 445 -23.44 27.66 3.68
C PRO A 445 -22.03 27.55 3.10
N TRP A 446 -21.01 27.74 3.93
CA TRP A 446 -19.62 27.80 3.49
C TRP A 446 -19.20 26.60 2.62
N TYR A 447 -19.62 25.38 2.94
CA TYR A 447 -19.29 24.15 2.21
C TYR A 447 -20.00 24.00 0.84
N ARG A 448 -21.07 24.77 0.59
CA ARG A 448 -21.79 24.82 -0.71
C ARG A 448 -21.29 25.93 -1.62
N LYS A 449 -20.29 26.70 -1.18
CA LYS A 449 -19.64 27.71 -2.03
C LYS A 449 -18.74 27.03 -3.06
N THR A 450 -18.51 27.72 -4.18
CA THR A 450 -17.77 27.20 -5.33
C THR A 450 -16.37 26.68 -4.98
N VAL A 451 -15.61 27.40 -4.14
CA VAL A 451 -14.23 27.04 -3.81
C VAL A 451 -14.13 25.73 -3.01
N PRO A 452 -14.85 25.54 -1.88
CA PRO A 452 -14.89 24.25 -1.18
C PRO A 452 -15.42 23.10 -2.04
N GLN A 453 -16.41 23.34 -2.90
CA GLN A 453 -16.93 22.32 -3.81
C GLN A 453 -15.90 21.89 -4.86
N MET A 454 -15.15 22.84 -5.42
CA MET A 454 -14.04 22.54 -6.33
C MET A 454 -12.93 21.74 -5.64
N ALA A 455 -12.59 22.08 -4.38
CA ALA A 455 -11.61 21.34 -3.60
C ALA A 455 -12.08 19.89 -3.31
N MET A 456 -13.34 19.71 -2.90
CA MET A 456 -13.92 18.37 -2.68
C MET A 456 -13.98 17.53 -3.96
N ALA A 457 -14.35 18.14 -5.10
CA ALA A 457 -14.41 17.47 -6.38
C ALA A 457 -13.03 17.01 -6.88
N GLY A 458 -11.95 17.71 -6.49
CA GLY A 458 -10.57 17.32 -6.79
C GLY A 458 -10.00 16.25 -5.85
N PHE A 459 -10.36 16.29 -4.55
CA PHE A 459 -9.78 15.40 -3.54
C PHE A 459 -10.12 13.92 -3.76
N LEU A 460 -11.36 13.63 -4.15
CA LEU A 460 -11.83 12.26 -4.41
C LEU A 460 -11.06 11.56 -5.54
N PRO A 461 -10.99 12.10 -6.78
CA PRO A 461 -10.21 11.48 -7.84
C PRO A 461 -8.71 11.49 -7.53
N PHE A 462 -8.18 12.53 -6.87
CA PHE A 462 -6.78 12.57 -6.46
C PHE A 462 -6.43 11.42 -5.51
N SER A 463 -7.29 11.13 -4.52
CA SER A 463 -7.07 10.01 -3.60
C SER A 463 -7.09 8.65 -4.31
N ALA A 464 -7.88 8.49 -5.37
CA ALA A 464 -7.95 7.24 -6.13
C ALA A 464 -6.71 6.97 -7.00
N ILE A 465 -6.01 8.03 -7.45
CA ILE A 465 -4.83 7.93 -8.33
C ILE A 465 -3.51 8.20 -7.62
N TYR A 466 -3.53 8.51 -6.32
CA TYR A 466 -2.35 8.95 -5.57
C TYR A 466 -1.20 7.94 -5.58
N ILE A 467 -1.49 6.64 -5.47
CA ILE A 467 -0.48 5.56 -5.57
C ILE A 467 0.14 5.49 -6.96
N GLU A 468 -0.70 5.50 -8.00
CA GLU A 468 -0.23 5.48 -9.38
C GLU A 468 0.64 6.71 -9.65
N LEU A 469 0.25 7.89 -9.15
CA LEU A 469 1.06 9.11 -9.23
C LEU A 469 2.40 8.95 -8.51
N TYR A 470 2.45 8.32 -7.33
CA TYR A 470 3.71 8.06 -6.63
C TYR A 470 4.65 7.19 -7.46
N TYR A 471 4.16 6.07 -8.01
CA TYR A 471 5.00 5.21 -8.85
C TYR A 471 5.41 5.89 -10.16
N ILE A 472 4.51 6.66 -10.78
CA ILE A 472 4.83 7.50 -11.94
C ILE A 472 5.93 8.50 -11.58
N PHE A 473 5.80 9.22 -10.47
CA PHE A 473 6.82 10.19 -10.04
C PHE A 473 8.14 9.51 -9.66
N ALA A 474 8.10 8.37 -8.97
CA ALA A 474 9.29 7.60 -8.64
C ALA A 474 10.00 7.06 -9.90
N SER A 475 9.24 6.71 -10.94
CA SER A 475 9.77 6.28 -12.24
C SER A 475 10.35 7.43 -13.04
N VAL A 476 9.66 8.57 -13.10
CA VAL A 476 10.10 9.75 -13.86
C VAL A 476 11.34 10.38 -13.22
N TRP A 477 11.35 10.52 -11.90
CA TRP A 477 12.36 11.30 -11.18
C TRP A 477 13.41 10.47 -10.44
N GLY A 478 13.27 9.15 -10.31
CA GLY A 478 14.26 8.25 -9.72
C GLY A 478 15.15 7.54 -10.76
N HIS A 479 16.29 6.99 -10.33
CA HIS A 479 17.10 6.06 -11.15
C HIS A 479 16.43 4.69 -11.39
N ARG A 480 15.22 4.48 -10.86
CA ARG A 480 14.47 3.22 -11.00
C ARG A 480 13.48 3.36 -12.16
N ILE A 481 13.65 2.55 -13.20
CA ILE A 481 12.65 2.37 -14.26
C ILE A 481 11.68 1.33 -13.74
N TYR A 482 10.51 1.75 -13.26
CA TYR A 482 9.41 0.83 -13.03
C TYR A 482 8.77 0.53 -14.39
N THR A 483 9.08 -0.63 -14.96
CA THR A 483 8.32 -1.17 -16.08
C THR A 483 6.97 -1.63 -15.53
N ILE A 484 5.94 -0.77 -15.62
CA ILE A 484 4.57 -1.18 -15.31
C ILE A 484 4.18 -2.16 -16.41
N TYR A 485 4.25 -3.46 -16.12
CA TYR A 485 3.71 -4.47 -17.02
C TYR A 485 2.23 -4.18 -17.22
N SER A 486 1.87 -4.15 -18.49
CA SER A 486 0.54 -3.95 -19.03
C SER A 486 -0.43 -5.10 -18.76
N LEU A 487 -1.72 -4.82 -18.92
CA LEU A 487 -2.74 -5.84 -19.14
C LEU A 487 -2.39 -6.65 -20.40
N SER A 488 -1.69 -7.77 -20.26
CA SER A 488 -1.37 -8.65 -21.39
C SER A 488 -2.62 -9.42 -21.80
N PHE A 489 -3.31 -8.98 -22.86
CA PHE A 489 -4.18 -9.85 -23.63
C PHE A 489 -3.32 -10.62 -24.63
N VAL A 490 -3.25 -11.94 -24.48
CA VAL A 490 -2.58 -12.82 -25.45
C VAL A 490 -3.48 -12.94 -26.68
N VAL A 491 -3.09 -12.31 -27.79
CA VAL A 491 -3.61 -12.62 -29.13
C VAL A 491 -2.42 -12.91 -30.03
N GLY A 492 -2.06 -14.19 -30.14
CA GLY A 492 -1.08 -14.73 -31.10
C GLY A 492 0.36 -14.21 -30.96
N GLN A 493 1.23 -14.95 -30.27
CA GLN A 493 2.71 -14.85 -30.25
C GLN A 493 3.40 -13.46 -30.14
N ARG A 494 2.68 -12.35 -29.97
CA ARG A 494 3.22 -11.00 -29.76
C ARG A 494 2.67 -10.43 -28.45
N VAL A 495 3.58 -9.91 -27.63
CA VAL A 495 3.29 -9.28 -26.34
C VAL A 495 3.03 -7.79 -26.58
N PHE A 496 1.81 -7.32 -26.29
CA PHE A 496 1.45 -5.90 -26.38
C PHE A 496 1.58 -5.22 -25.01
N SER A 497 2.33 -4.11 -24.92
CA SER A 497 2.61 -3.38 -23.68
C SER A 497 1.90 -2.02 -23.61
N SER A 498 0.89 -1.88 -22.76
CA SER A 498 0.24 -0.63 -22.36
C SER A 498 0.96 0.10 -21.22
N THR A 499 1.43 1.34 -21.43
CA THR A 499 1.75 2.28 -20.34
C THR A 499 0.86 3.52 -20.42
N GLY A 500 0.13 3.83 -19.35
CA GLY A 500 -0.61 5.07 -19.20
C GLY A 500 0.21 6.12 -18.46
N ILE A 501 0.47 7.26 -19.11
CA ILE A 501 0.89 8.50 -18.45
C ILE A 501 -0.20 9.52 -18.73
N ALA A 502 -1.02 9.82 -17.72
CA ALA A 502 -1.87 10.99 -17.74
C ALA A 502 -1.00 12.22 -17.51
N CYS A 503 -1.01 13.17 -18.45
CA CYS A 503 -0.37 14.47 -18.32
C CYS A 503 -0.83 15.17 -17.02
N ILE A 504 0.08 15.34 -16.05
CA ILE A 504 -0.06 16.31 -14.97
C ILE A 504 1.19 17.18 -14.94
N THR A 505 0.95 18.48 -15.07
CA THR A 505 1.92 19.56 -14.90
C THR A 505 2.34 19.69 -13.44
N ILE A 506 3.65 19.49 -13.19
CA ILE A 506 4.53 20.07 -12.15
C ILE A 506 3.91 20.34 -10.75
N MET A 507 4.20 19.48 -9.76
CA MET A 507 4.33 19.88 -8.35
C MET A 507 5.23 18.90 -7.55
N ASN A 508 6.17 19.48 -6.78
CA ASN A 508 7.14 18.80 -5.90
C ASN A 508 6.52 18.31 -4.58
N GLY A 509 7.04 17.20 -4.05
CA GLY A 509 6.84 16.73 -2.67
C GLY A 509 8.14 16.20 -2.07
N LEU A 510 8.56 16.78 -0.95
CA LEU A 510 9.74 16.43 -0.13
C LEU A 510 9.34 15.47 1.00
N THR A 511 10.13 14.43 1.22
CA THR A 511 10.51 13.96 2.57
C THR A 511 11.84 13.23 2.50
N CYS A 512 12.89 13.79 3.10
CA CYS A 512 13.91 12.99 3.78
C CYS A 512 14.49 13.82 4.93
N ARG A 513 14.43 13.26 6.13
CA ARG A 513 15.05 13.77 7.35
C ARG A 513 16.02 12.69 7.80
N ASP A 514 17.31 12.94 7.64
CA ASP A 514 18.24 13.09 8.76
C ASP A 514 19.70 13.19 8.27
N SER A 515 20.45 14.02 8.98
CA SER A 515 21.91 14.18 8.92
C SER A 515 22.53 14.87 7.69
N CYS A 516 22.59 16.21 7.71
CA CYS A 516 23.86 16.92 7.51
C CYS A 516 23.81 18.38 8.01
N LYS A 517 24.80 18.74 8.83
CA LYS A 517 25.02 20.04 9.47
C LYS A 517 25.38 21.13 8.45
N HIS A 518 24.76 22.30 8.62
CA HIS A 518 25.19 23.64 8.19
C HIS A 518 25.76 23.82 6.76
N ARG A 519 24.86 23.88 5.78
CA ARG A 519 24.84 24.92 4.72
C ARG A 519 23.41 24.96 4.16
N PHE A 520 22.62 25.92 4.61
CA PHE A 520 21.30 26.19 4.01
C PHE A 520 21.52 26.57 2.54
N SER A 521 21.24 25.64 1.62
CA SER A 521 21.30 25.92 0.19
C SER A 521 20.22 26.96 -0.16
N LEU A 522 20.61 28.03 -0.86
CA LEU A 522 19.67 29.02 -1.38
C LEU A 522 18.58 28.35 -2.25
N VAL A 523 18.86 27.17 -2.82
CA VAL A 523 17.94 26.33 -3.60
C VAL A 523 16.84 25.71 -2.73
N THR A 524 17.13 25.32 -1.48
CA THR A 524 16.10 24.79 -0.56
C THR A 524 15.19 25.91 -0.02
N TRP A 525 15.71 27.12 0.19
CA TRP A 525 14.89 28.28 0.54
C TRP A 525 14.04 28.77 -0.65
N LEU A 526 14.60 28.79 -1.87
CA LEU A 526 13.86 29.09 -3.10
C LEU A 526 12.81 28.00 -3.43
N ALA A 527 13.07 26.73 -3.14
CA ALA A 527 12.10 25.65 -3.29
C ALA A 527 10.92 25.74 -2.30
N SER A 528 11.14 26.19 -1.06
CA SER A 528 10.06 26.52 -0.11
C SER A 528 9.25 27.76 -0.52
N VAL A 529 9.90 28.76 -1.13
CA VAL A 529 9.21 29.87 -1.80
C VAL A 529 8.40 29.35 -3.00
N MET A 530 8.85 28.29 -3.68
CA MET A 530 8.11 27.66 -4.79
C MET A 530 6.93 26.77 -4.39
N VAL A 531 6.93 26.12 -3.22
CA VAL A 531 5.70 25.52 -2.66
C VAL A 531 4.65 26.61 -2.41
N SER A 532 5.10 27.80 -2.03
CA SER A 532 4.23 28.98 -2.01
C SER A 532 3.84 29.40 -3.42
N PHE A 533 4.70 29.29 -4.45
CA PHE A 533 4.37 29.70 -5.82
C PHE A 533 3.53 28.73 -6.68
N SER A 534 3.55 27.42 -6.43
CA SER A 534 2.57 26.48 -7.01
C SER A 534 1.21 26.63 -6.34
N CYS A 535 1.22 26.95 -5.04
CA CYS A 535 0.06 27.51 -4.38
C CYS A 535 -0.29 28.89 -4.95
N LEU A 536 0.64 29.69 -5.51
CA LEU A 536 0.42 30.86 -6.39
C LEU A 536 0.04 30.53 -7.83
N GLY A 537 0.17 29.34 -8.41
CA GLY A 537 -0.55 29.04 -9.66
C GLY A 537 -2.07 29.08 -9.41
N TRP A 538 -2.44 28.49 -8.29
CA TRP A 538 -3.79 28.54 -7.71
C TRP A 538 -4.12 29.91 -7.09
N LEU A 539 -3.18 30.56 -6.39
CA LEU A 539 -3.31 31.87 -5.75
C LEU A 539 -3.11 33.03 -6.73
N VAL A 540 -2.66 32.84 -7.97
CA VAL A 540 -2.62 33.84 -9.07
C VAL A 540 -3.89 33.71 -9.88
N PHE A 541 -4.48 32.51 -10.00
CA PHE A 541 -5.87 32.38 -10.43
C PHE A 541 -6.83 33.01 -9.39
N VAL A 542 -6.57 32.81 -8.10
CA VAL A 542 -7.33 33.45 -6.99
C VAL A 542 -6.93 34.92 -6.76
N ARG A 543 -5.66 35.35 -6.96
CA ARG A 543 -5.20 36.76 -6.88
C ARG A 543 -5.52 37.58 -8.12
N LEU A 544 -5.58 37.03 -9.33
CA LEU A 544 -6.18 37.75 -10.47
C LEU A 544 -7.68 37.96 -10.22
N CYS A 545 -8.37 37.01 -9.57
CA CYS A 545 -9.73 37.24 -9.09
C CYS A 545 -9.81 38.23 -7.90
N PHE A 546 -8.81 38.27 -7.01
CA PHE A 546 -8.78 39.18 -5.84
C PHE A 546 -8.33 40.61 -6.17
N LEU A 547 -7.35 40.80 -7.08
CA LEU A 547 -6.88 42.13 -7.55
C LEU A 547 -7.92 42.82 -8.44
N PHE A 548 -8.79 42.06 -9.13
CA PHE A 548 -9.93 42.63 -9.85
C PHE A 548 -11.15 42.91 -8.94
N ALA A 549 -11.23 42.29 -7.75
CA ALA A 549 -12.29 42.56 -6.77
C ALA A 549 -12.04 43.82 -5.93
N THR A 550 -10.79 44.29 -5.81
CA THR A 550 -10.46 45.52 -5.07
C THR A 550 -10.68 46.82 -5.86
N CYS A 551 -11.11 46.76 -7.13
CA CYS A 551 -11.60 47.95 -7.87
C CYS A 551 -13.13 48.09 -7.84
N THR A 552 -13.86 47.26 -7.08
CA THR A 552 -15.32 47.34 -6.92
C THR A 552 -15.77 47.61 -5.48
N VAL A 553 -14.94 48.29 -4.69
CA VAL A 553 -15.35 48.85 -3.38
C VAL A 553 -14.76 50.26 -3.24
N GLN A 554 -15.22 51.20 -4.06
CA GLN A 554 -15.03 52.63 -3.80
C GLN A 554 -16.23 53.41 -4.31
N SER A 555 -17.36 53.28 -3.62
CA SER A 555 -18.45 54.26 -3.63
C SER A 555 -19.54 53.76 -2.67
N SER A 556 -20.00 54.64 -1.77
CA SER A 556 -21.08 54.42 -0.79
C SER A 556 -20.73 53.67 0.50
N VAL A 557 -19.94 54.30 1.37
CA VAL A 557 -20.22 54.24 2.82
C VAL A 557 -20.25 55.67 3.35
N ASN A 558 -21.45 56.14 3.64
CA ASN A 558 -21.68 57.38 4.37
C ASN A 558 -21.33 57.16 5.85
N ARG A 559 -20.65 58.14 6.45
CA ARG A 559 -20.40 58.21 7.90
C ARG A 559 -21.72 58.25 8.65
N SER A 560 -21.89 57.41 9.67
CA SER A 560 -22.21 57.88 11.04
C SER A 560 -22.43 56.72 12.02
N LEU A 561 -22.02 57.01 13.26
CA LEU A 561 -22.38 56.40 14.54
C LEU A 561 -21.59 55.17 15.05
N MET A 562 -20.47 55.48 15.72
CA MET A 562 -20.22 54.97 17.06
C MET A 562 -21.11 55.73 18.07
N LEU A 563 -21.81 55.02 18.96
CA LEU A 563 -21.93 55.35 20.40
C LEU A 563 -22.75 54.29 21.18
N ASN A 564 -22.09 53.72 22.19
CA ASN A 564 -22.56 53.30 23.52
C ASN A 564 -23.66 52.23 23.73
N LEU A 565 -23.21 51.12 24.34
CA LEU A 565 -23.66 50.55 25.62
C LEU A 565 -25.18 50.47 25.90
N LYS A 566 -25.70 49.23 25.99
CA LYS A 566 -26.29 48.73 27.25
C LYS A 566 -26.43 47.20 27.28
N CYS A 567 -26.02 46.66 28.41
CA CYS A 567 -26.15 45.29 28.88
C CYS A 567 -27.62 44.88 29.03
N SER A 568 -27.98 43.65 28.65
CA SER A 568 -28.96 42.86 29.39
C SER A 568 -28.64 41.37 29.28
N ARG A 569 -28.14 40.83 30.39
CA ARG A 569 -28.07 39.41 30.72
C ARG A 569 -29.48 38.83 30.76
N ARG A 570 -29.76 37.84 29.92
CA ARG A 570 -30.43 36.56 30.25
C ARG A 570 -30.46 35.70 28.99
N SER A 571 -30.25 34.40 29.15
CA SER A 571 -30.34 33.34 28.13
C SER A 571 -29.03 32.91 27.43
N CYS A 572 -27.89 32.95 28.12
CA CYS A 572 -26.68 32.20 27.70
C CYS A 572 -26.19 31.30 28.84
N CYS A 573 -26.96 30.23 29.09
CA CYS A 573 -26.59 29.03 29.85
C CYS A 573 -27.55 27.91 29.43
N ARG A 574 -27.38 27.39 28.21
CA ARG A 574 -27.99 26.12 27.76
C ARG A 574 -27.43 25.63 26.42
N GLN A 575 -26.11 25.70 26.21
CA GLN A 575 -25.51 25.13 24.99
C GLN A 575 -24.12 24.54 25.27
N ALA A 576 -24.02 23.74 26.33
CA ALA A 576 -22.83 22.94 26.66
C ALA A 576 -23.20 21.51 27.14
N ASP A 577 -24.35 20.97 26.70
CA ASP A 577 -24.87 19.65 27.10
C ASP A 577 -25.30 18.75 25.91
N LEU A 578 -24.77 18.96 24.70
CA LEU A 578 -25.23 18.25 23.48
C LEU A 578 -24.16 17.50 22.69
N VAL A 579 -23.00 17.22 23.30
CA VAL A 579 -22.01 16.22 22.83
C VAL A 579 -21.91 15.01 23.80
N ALA A 580 -22.67 15.03 24.90
CA ALA A 580 -22.72 13.97 25.91
C ALA A 580 -23.99 13.10 25.80
N SER A 581 -24.23 12.45 24.66
CA SER A 581 -25.26 11.40 24.56
C SER A 581 -24.89 10.16 23.74
N SER A 582 -23.60 9.96 23.44
CA SER A 582 -23.08 8.68 22.91
C SER A 582 -22.42 7.81 24.00
N SER A 583 -22.43 8.24 25.27
CA SER A 583 -21.69 7.60 26.37
C SER A 583 -22.58 7.06 27.52
N ARG A 584 -23.88 6.87 27.32
CA ARG A 584 -24.81 6.44 28.39
C ARG A 584 -25.46 5.06 28.21
N ILE A 585 -24.75 4.13 27.54
CA ILE A 585 -25.03 2.69 27.62
C ILE A 585 -23.87 1.92 28.29
N CYS A 586 -22.77 2.59 28.64
CA CYS A 586 -21.65 2.01 29.40
C CYS A 586 -21.66 2.39 30.90
N SER A 587 -22.78 2.89 31.43
CA SER A 587 -22.92 3.26 32.84
C SER A 587 -23.95 2.37 33.53
N LYS A 588 -23.59 1.10 33.72
CA LYS A 588 -24.07 0.19 34.79
C LYS A 588 -23.32 -1.15 34.77
N MET A 589 -22.02 -1.14 34.48
CA MET A 589 -21.12 -2.15 35.05
C MET A 589 -20.65 -1.58 36.39
N PRO A 590 -20.66 -2.35 37.49
CA PRO A 590 -20.17 -1.83 38.75
C PRO A 590 -18.68 -1.52 38.59
N VAL A 591 -18.31 -0.26 38.83
CA VAL A 591 -16.94 0.28 38.75
C VAL A 591 -15.94 -0.56 39.56
N THR A 592 -16.44 -1.35 40.52
CA THR A 592 -15.67 -2.36 41.26
C THR A 592 -15.13 -3.49 40.38
N VAL A 593 -15.86 -4.01 39.39
CA VAL A 593 -15.39 -5.13 38.54
C VAL A 593 -14.28 -4.69 37.59
N ILE A 594 -14.35 -3.47 37.04
CA ILE A 594 -13.28 -2.90 36.22
C ILE A 594 -12.04 -2.61 37.08
N ARG A 595 -12.23 -2.16 38.32
CA ARG A 595 -11.14 -1.94 39.28
C ARG A 595 -10.50 -3.25 39.74
N TRP A 596 -11.29 -4.31 39.97
CA TRP A 596 -10.79 -5.66 40.26
C TRP A 596 -10.14 -6.34 39.06
N LEU A 597 -10.62 -6.11 37.82
CA LEU A 597 -9.98 -6.56 36.59
C LEU A 597 -8.67 -5.83 36.31
N LEU A 598 -8.61 -4.52 36.55
CA LEU A 598 -7.36 -3.73 36.47
C LEU A 598 -6.37 -4.13 37.57
N VAL A 599 -6.84 -4.40 38.79
CA VAL A 599 -6.00 -4.91 39.88
C VAL A 599 -5.55 -6.35 39.61
N ALA A 600 -6.39 -7.19 39.01
CA ALA A 600 -6.02 -8.54 38.57
C ALA A 600 -5.07 -8.52 37.37
N LEU A 601 -5.22 -7.58 36.44
CA LEU A 601 -4.26 -7.34 35.36
C LEU A 601 -2.92 -6.82 35.91
N LEU A 602 -2.94 -5.88 36.85
CA LEU A 602 -1.73 -5.36 37.50
C LEU A 602 -1.06 -6.42 38.40
N ALA A 603 -1.83 -7.31 39.03
CA ALA A 603 -1.32 -8.44 39.79
C ALA A 603 -0.78 -9.57 38.89
N ALA A 604 -1.39 -9.80 37.72
CA ALA A 604 -0.88 -10.76 36.72
C ALA A 604 0.44 -10.28 36.08
N VAL A 605 0.68 -8.97 36.04
CA VAL A 605 1.98 -8.39 35.61
C VAL A 605 3.08 -8.61 36.65
N SER A 606 2.74 -8.95 37.90
CA SER A 606 3.71 -9.24 38.97
C SER A 606 4.10 -10.72 39.11
N VAL A 607 3.91 -11.53 38.06
CA VAL A 607 4.58 -12.84 38.01
C VAL A 607 6.06 -12.58 37.74
N ASN A 608 6.83 -12.48 38.83
CA ASN A 608 8.27 -12.63 38.79
C ASN A 608 8.59 -14.02 38.22
N SER A 609 8.82 -14.10 36.91
CA SER A 609 9.64 -15.19 36.41
C SER A 609 11.02 -14.97 37.03
N VAL A 610 11.57 -16.02 37.63
CA VAL A 610 12.95 -16.04 38.12
C VAL A 610 13.84 -15.81 36.90
N ARG A 611 14.19 -14.55 36.65
CA ARG A 611 14.98 -14.13 35.50
C ARG A 611 16.42 -14.49 35.84
N SER A 612 16.99 -15.44 35.10
CA SER A 612 18.45 -15.57 35.04
C SER A 612 19.01 -14.18 34.72
N ASP A 613 20.03 -13.71 35.44
CA ASP A 613 20.58 -12.37 35.23
C ASP A 613 21.29 -12.21 33.86
N HIS A 614 21.37 -13.32 33.08
CA HIS A 614 22.00 -13.44 31.75
C HIS A 614 23.42 -12.84 31.73
N LYS A 615 24.17 -13.07 32.81
CA LYS A 615 25.54 -12.62 33.00
C LYS A 615 26.45 -13.83 33.13
N TYR A 616 27.54 -13.83 32.37
CA TYR A 616 28.48 -14.95 32.27
C TYR A 616 29.91 -14.47 32.49
N LYS A 617 30.72 -15.28 33.18
CA LYS A 617 32.16 -15.12 33.26
C LYS A 617 32.85 -15.89 32.13
N PRO A 618 34.06 -15.49 31.70
CA PRO A 618 34.82 -16.24 30.71
C PRO A 618 35.00 -17.70 31.16
N GLY A 619 34.60 -18.64 30.29
CA GLY A 619 34.61 -20.08 30.56
C GLY A 619 33.35 -20.64 31.23
N ASP A 620 32.34 -19.82 31.55
CA ASP A 620 31.05 -20.32 32.05
C ASP A 620 30.29 -21.05 30.94
N GLU A 621 29.62 -22.16 31.30
CA GLU A 621 28.75 -22.92 30.39
C GLU A 621 27.46 -22.13 30.13
N VAL A 622 27.23 -21.73 28.88
CA VAL A 622 26.00 -21.05 28.46
C VAL A 622 25.02 -22.09 27.90
N PRO A 623 23.76 -22.13 28.37
CA PRO A 623 22.83 -23.18 27.98
C PRO A 623 22.43 -23.09 26.51
N LEU A 624 22.64 -24.18 25.77
CA LEU A 624 22.19 -24.40 24.40
C LEU A 624 21.13 -25.50 24.34
N TYR A 625 19.95 -25.16 23.85
CA TYR A 625 18.82 -26.08 23.70
C TYR A 625 18.46 -26.26 22.22
N ALA A 626 18.37 -27.51 21.77
CA ALA A 626 17.74 -27.86 20.51
C ALA A 626 16.21 -27.91 20.68
N ASN A 627 15.47 -27.38 19.72
CA ASN A 627 14.00 -27.28 19.79
C ASN A 627 13.34 -28.28 18.83
N LYS A 628 13.27 -27.92 17.55
CA LYS A 628 12.50 -28.66 16.54
C LYS A 628 13.15 -28.61 15.17
N VAL A 629 12.75 -29.57 14.34
CA VAL A 629 13.09 -29.68 12.92
C VAL A 629 11.82 -29.81 12.11
N GLY A 630 11.81 -29.28 10.89
CA GLY A 630 10.65 -29.42 10.02
C GLY A 630 10.88 -28.83 8.63
N PRO A 631 10.05 -29.20 7.65
CA PRO A 631 10.05 -28.61 6.31
C PRO A 631 9.85 -27.09 6.37
N PHE A 632 10.69 -26.34 5.65
CA PHE A 632 10.59 -24.88 5.64
C PHE A 632 9.24 -24.38 5.10
N HIS A 633 8.67 -25.01 4.08
CA HIS A 633 7.40 -24.56 3.50
C HIS A 633 6.14 -24.93 4.32
N ASN A 634 6.26 -25.85 5.30
CA ASN A 634 5.14 -26.33 6.13
C ASN A 634 5.40 -26.07 7.64
N PRO A 635 5.14 -24.87 8.16
CA PRO A 635 5.55 -24.49 9.51
C PRO A 635 4.77 -25.17 10.65
N SER A 636 3.62 -25.80 10.39
CA SER A 636 2.90 -26.57 11.43
C SER A 636 3.38 -28.01 11.54
N GLU A 637 4.06 -28.51 10.50
CA GLU A 637 4.67 -29.84 10.49
C GLU A 637 6.06 -29.72 11.14
N THR A 638 6.12 -29.94 12.45
CA THR A 638 7.38 -29.86 13.20
C THR A 638 7.59 -31.13 14.03
N TYR A 639 8.84 -31.56 14.14
CA TYR A 639 9.30 -32.78 14.81
C TYR A 639 10.39 -32.43 15.82
N ARG A 640 10.67 -33.32 16.77
CA ARG A 640 11.74 -33.07 17.76
C ARG A 640 13.08 -33.13 17.05
N PHE A 641 14.05 -32.35 17.52
CA PHE A 641 15.37 -32.32 16.87
C PHE A 641 16.02 -33.70 16.74
N TYR A 642 15.87 -34.57 17.77
CA TYR A 642 16.42 -35.93 17.78
C TYR A 642 15.52 -37.00 17.15
N ASP A 643 14.39 -36.65 16.55
CA ASP A 643 13.63 -37.59 15.71
C ASP A 643 14.41 -37.89 14.40
N LEU A 644 15.28 -36.94 14.01
CA LEU A 644 16.32 -37.17 13.01
C LEU A 644 17.56 -37.79 13.66
N PRO A 645 18.31 -38.64 12.93
CA PRO A 645 19.39 -39.44 13.50
C PRO A 645 20.69 -38.64 13.75
N PHE A 646 20.62 -37.54 14.49
CA PHE A 646 21.75 -36.75 14.96
C PHE A 646 22.47 -37.35 16.19
N CYS A 647 23.57 -36.73 16.62
CA CYS A 647 24.31 -37.08 17.83
C CYS A 647 23.49 -36.79 19.10
N LEU A 648 23.20 -37.80 19.92
CA LEU A 648 22.58 -37.60 21.24
C LEU A 648 23.64 -37.30 22.32
N PRO A 649 23.38 -36.37 23.26
CA PRO A 649 24.25 -36.13 24.41
C PRO A 649 24.15 -37.27 25.44
N ALA A 650 25.20 -37.45 26.26
CA ALA A 650 25.25 -38.49 27.29
C ALA A 650 24.18 -38.34 28.39
N HIS A 651 23.80 -37.10 28.72
CA HIS A 651 22.69 -36.79 29.63
C HIS A 651 21.75 -35.79 28.94
N LEU A 652 20.53 -36.22 28.65
CA LEU A 652 19.52 -35.39 28.02
C LEU A 652 18.79 -34.60 29.12
N LYS A 653 19.08 -33.29 29.21
CA LYS A 653 18.39 -32.38 30.13
C LYS A 653 17.26 -31.68 29.36
N GLU A 654 16.02 -31.92 29.78
CA GLU A 654 14.84 -31.22 29.26
C GLU A 654 14.64 -29.90 30.03
N LYS A 655 14.38 -28.80 29.32
CA LYS A 655 14.02 -27.52 29.94
C LYS A 655 12.53 -27.56 30.29
N SER A 656 12.16 -27.13 31.50
CA SER A 656 10.74 -26.96 31.86
C SER A 656 10.13 -25.84 31.03
N GLU A 657 9.13 -26.19 30.21
CA GLU A 657 8.45 -25.26 29.30
C GLU A 657 7.31 -24.50 30.00
N ALA A 658 7.16 -23.22 29.66
CA ALA A 658 5.96 -22.48 30.03
C ALA A 658 4.75 -22.93 29.19
N LEU A 659 3.52 -22.73 29.68
CA LEU A 659 2.29 -23.10 28.96
C LEU A 659 2.27 -22.59 27.50
N GLY A 660 2.80 -21.39 27.26
CA GLY A 660 2.90 -20.79 25.93
C GLY A 660 3.88 -21.46 25.00
N GLU A 661 5.02 -21.89 25.52
CA GLU A 661 6.05 -22.61 24.77
C GLU A 661 5.51 -23.99 24.35
N VAL A 662 4.80 -24.67 25.26
CA VAL A 662 4.11 -25.93 24.94
C VAL A 662 3.04 -25.74 23.87
N LEU A 663 2.24 -24.67 23.94
CA LEU A 663 1.23 -24.34 22.92
C LEU A 663 1.84 -23.98 21.55
N ASN A 664 3.07 -23.46 21.54
CA ASN A 664 3.83 -23.17 20.32
C ASN A 664 4.52 -24.44 19.74
N GLY A 665 4.41 -25.57 20.44
CA GLY A 665 5.02 -26.84 20.06
C GLY A 665 6.54 -26.85 20.25
N ASP A 666 7.06 -26.04 21.17
CA ASP A 666 8.48 -26.05 21.53
C ASP A 666 8.79 -27.25 22.43
N ARG A 667 9.94 -27.89 22.18
CA ARG A 667 10.47 -29.11 22.82
C ARG A 667 11.95 -28.94 23.09
N LEU A 668 12.28 -28.22 24.16
CA LEU A 668 13.64 -27.76 24.42
C LEU A 668 14.49 -28.81 25.16
N VAL A 669 15.48 -29.36 24.46
CA VAL A 669 16.39 -30.40 24.96
C VAL A 669 17.85 -29.97 24.82
N SER A 670 18.70 -30.31 25.78
CA SER A 670 20.13 -29.94 25.74
C SER A 670 20.83 -30.44 24.47
N ALA A 671 21.55 -29.57 23.76
CA ALA A 671 22.33 -29.94 22.58
C ALA A 671 23.77 -30.38 22.95
N PRO A 672 24.45 -31.23 22.14
CA PRO A 672 25.78 -31.74 22.47
C PRO A 672 26.93 -30.75 22.22
N TYR A 673 26.65 -29.56 21.68
CA TYR A 673 27.68 -28.53 21.40
C TYR A 673 28.02 -27.75 22.67
N LYS A 674 29.30 -27.71 23.03
CA LYS A 674 29.78 -26.96 24.20
C LYS A 674 30.25 -25.56 23.78
N LEU A 675 29.37 -24.58 23.96
CA LEU A 675 29.59 -23.17 23.61
C LEU A 675 29.89 -22.36 24.87
N ASP A 676 31.08 -22.55 25.46
CA ASP A 676 31.47 -21.88 26.70
C ASP A 676 31.77 -20.39 26.44
N PHE A 677 31.40 -19.51 27.38
CA PHE A 677 31.48 -18.07 27.19
C PHE A 677 32.92 -17.59 26.93
N MET A 678 33.14 -16.87 25.82
CA MET A 678 34.46 -16.39 25.36
C MET A 678 35.51 -17.48 25.08
N VAL A 679 35.11 -18.74 24.85
CA VAL A 679 36.03 -19.82 24.44
C VAL A 679 35.87 -20.10 22.95
N GLU A 680 36.89 -19.79 22.16
CA GLU A 680 36.94 -20.14 20.73
C GLU A 680 37.32 -21.60 20.52
N LYS A 681 36.73 -22.21 19.49
CA LYS A 681 36.95 -23.62 19.12
C LYS A 681 37.03 -23.74 17.62
N ASP A 682 38.09 -24.38 17.12
CA ASP A 682 38.28 -24.62 15.69
C ASP A 682 38.06 -26.10 15.37
N SER A 683 36.99 -26.40 14.61
CA SER A 683 36.67 -27.74 14.08
C SER A 683 36.69 -28.85 15.15
N GLU A 684 35.95 -28.67 16.24
CA GLU A 684 35.81 -29.70 17.27
C GLU A 684 34.80 -30.77 16.82
N ILE A 685 35.12 -32.04 17.06
CA ILE A 685 34.26 -33.18 16.69
C ILE A 685 33.19 -33.35 17.77
N VAL A 686 31.92 -33.33 17.36
CA VAL A 686 30.77 -33.60 18.25
C VAL A 686 30.63 -35.10 18.47
N CYS A 687 30.48 -35.84 17.38
CA CYS A 687 30.42 -37.29 17.39
C CYS A 687 30.72 -37.87 15.99
N LYS A 688 31.13 -39.15 15.97
CA LYS A 688 31.20 -39.98 14.76
C LYS A 688 30.00 -40.92 14.75
N LYS A 689 29.24 -40.94 13.66
CA LYS A 689 28.06 -41.79 13.52
C LYS A 689 28.02 -42.44 12.14
N THR A 690 27.84 -43.76 12.12
CA THR A 690 27.57 -44.53 10.90
C THR A 690 26.07 -44.54 10.64
N LEU A 691 25.62 -43.88 9.57
CA LEU A 691 24.21 -43.82 9.18
C LEU A 691 23.82 -45.11 8.45
N THR A 692 22.78 -45.76 8.94
CA THR A 692 22.15 -46.91 8.27
C THR A 692 21.38 -46.47 7.02
N LYS A 693 21.06 -47.41 6.12
CA LYS A 693 20.29 -47.11 4.89
C LYS A 693 18.95 -46.42 5.16
N GLU A 694 18.26 -46.80 6.23
CA GLU A 694 17.00 -46.16 6.63
C GLU A 694 17.22 -44.72 7.13
N GLU A 695 18.29 -44.47 7.88
CA GLU A 695 18.65 -43.14 8.37
C GLU A 695 19.10 -42.21 7.22
N VAL A 696 19.82 -42.75 6.23
CA VAL A 696 20.18 -42.02 5.00
C VAL A 696 18.93 -41.64 4.23
N SER A 697 17.96 -42.55 4.08
CA SER A 697 16.67 -42.25 3.43
C SER A 697 15.89 -41.16 4.17
N LYS A 698 15.87 -41.19 5.52
CA LYS A 698 15.26 -40.13 6.34
C LYS A 698 15.90 -38.77 6.11
N PHE A 699 17.24 -38.69 6.14
CA PHE A 699 17.95 -37.44 5.87
C PHE A 699 17.76 -36.98 4.42
N ARG A 700 17.79 -37.88 3.44
CA ARG A 700 17.51 -37.53 2.03
C ARG A 700 16.14 -36.89 1.90
N SER A 701 15.09 -37.52 2.47
CA SER A 701 13.73 -36.96 2.45
C SER A 701 13.64 -35.59 3.14
N ALA A 702 14.36 -35.40 4.24
CA ALA A 702 14.43 -34.12 4.95
C ALA A 702 15.12 -33.03 4.09
N VAL A 703 16.20 -33.38 3.38
CA VAL A 703 16.90 -32.47 2.47
C VAL A 703 16.04 -32.12 1.24
N THR A 704 15.34 -33.09 0.65
CA THR A 704 14.41 -32.84 -0.49
C THR A 704 13.29 -31.87 -0.13
N LYS A 705 12.88 -31.83 1.14
CA LYS A 705 11.80 -30.96 1.65
C LYS A 705 12.32 -29.67 2.33
N ASP A 706 13.60 -29.35 2.15
CA ASP A 706 14.28 -28.20 2.76
C ASP A 706 14.03 -28.09 4.27
N TYR A 707 14.31 -29.17 5.01
CA TYR A 707 14.15 -29.14 6.45
C TYR A 707 15.12 -28.13 7.08
N TYR A 708 14.59 -27.35 8.02
CA TYR A 708 15.36 -26.47 8.89
C TYR A 708 15.37 -27.02 10.31
N PHE A 709 16.39 -26.65 11.07
CA PHE A 709 16.45 -26.85 12.52
C PHE A 709 16.33 -25.52 13.24
N GLN A 710 15.80 -25.55 14.46
CA GLN A 710 15.71 -24.40 15.35
C GLN A 710 16.35 -24.75 16.70
N MET A 711 17.19 -23.85 17.21
CA MET A 711 17.84 -23.97 18.52
C MET A 711 17.81 -22.63 19.27
N TYR A 712 18.06 -22.68 20.57
CA TYR A 712 18.09 -21.53 21.47
C TYR A 712 19.39 -21.51 22.27
N TYR A 713 20.08 -20.38 22.24
CA TYR A 713 21.30 -20.11 23.00
C TYR A 713 21.12 -18.85 23.83
N ASP A 714 21.19 -18.93 25.17
CA ASP A 714 20.85 -17.78 26.05
C ASP A 714 19.46 -17.16 25.77
N ASP A 715 18.47 -18.01 25.49
CA ASP A 715 17.13 -17.66 24.99
C ASP A 715 17.10 -16.90 23.64
N LEU A 716 18.24 -16.80 22.94
CA LEU A 716 18.33 -16.31 21.58
C LEU A 716 18.09 -17.43 20.58
N PRO A 717 17.10 -17.29 19.69
CA PRO A 717 16.85 -18.27 18.65
C PRO A 717 17.81 -18.16 17.48
N PHE A 718 18.12 -19.30 16.86
CA PHE A 718 18.70 -19.33 15.53
C PHE A 718 18.22 -20.55 14.76
N TRP A 719 18.35 -20.50 13.44
CA TRP A 719 17.93 -21.56 12.53
C TRP A 719 18.95 -21.78 11.43
N GLY A 720 18.94 -22.99 10.88
CA GLY A 720 19.76 -23.36 9.73
C GLY A 720 19.12 -24.50 8.95
N PHE A 721 19.52 -24.66 7.70
CA PHE A 721 19.09 -25.78 6.86
C PHE A 721 19.97 -27.00 7.13
N LEU A 722 19.39 -28.20 7.00
CA LEU A 722 20.13 -29.45 7.19
C LEU A 722 21.07 -29.78 6.01
N GLY A 723 20.71 -29.39 4.80
CA GLY A 723 21.42 -29.78 3.58
C GLY A 723 21.07 -28.92 2.39
N LYS A 724 21.56 -29.32 1.22
CA LYS A 724 21.28 -28.68 -0.07
C LYS A 724 21.06 -29.73 -1.15
N VAL A 725 20.23 -29.40 -2.13
CA VAL A 725 20.06 -30.17 -3.37
C VAL A 725 20.82 -29.46 -4.49
N GLU A 726 21.64 -30.19 -5.23
CA GLU A 726 22.40 -29.66 -6.38
C GLU A 726 22.01 -30.44 -7.63
N LYS A 727 21.56 -29.72 -8.67
CA LYS A 727 21.27 -30.31 -9.98
C LYS A 727 22.56 -30.43 -10.76
N ASP A 728 22.83 -31.58 -11.35
CA ASP A 728 24.05 -31.76 -12.13
C ASP A 728 24.03 -30.87 -13.39
N LYS A 729 25.18 -30.30 -13.75
CA LYS A 729 25.31 -29.37 -14.88
C LYS A 729 25.26 -30.10 -16.22
N THR A 730 25.57 -31.39 -16.24
CA THR A 730 25.62 -32.22 -17.45
C THR A 730 24.30 -32.91 -17.76
N ASP A 731 23.51 -33.26 -16.75
CA ASP A 731 22.20 -33.88 -16.92
C ASP A 731 21.21 -33.29 -15.89
N PRO A 732 20.31 -32.37 -16.29
CA PRO A 732 19.40 -31.68 -15.37
C PRO A 732 18.33 -32.60 -14.75
N SER A 733 18.32 -33.89 -15.12
CA SER A 733 17.46 -34.92 -14.56
C SER A 733 18.02 -35.59 -13.29
N GLU A 734 19.33 -35.53 -13.05
CA GLU A 734 19.96 -36.10 -11.85
C GLU A 734 20.15 -35.04 -10.75
N GLU A 735 19.49 -35.27 -9.61
CA GLU A 735 19.59 -34.43 -8.41
C GLU A 735 20.50 -35.10 -7.37
N LYS A 736 21.54 -34.39 -6.92
CA LYS A 736 22.42 -34.85 -5.83
C LYS A 736 21.99 -34.24 -4.50
N TYR A 737 21.96 -35.08 -3.47
CA TYR A 737 21.49 -34.69 -2.13
C TYR A 737 22.65 -34.61 -1.15
N TYR A 738 22.90 -33.43 -0.60
CA TYR A 738 24.02 -33.19 0.31
C TYR A 738 23.56 -32.82 1.71
N LEU A 739 24.12 -33.48 2.73
CA LEU A 739 23.93 -33.16 4.15
C LEU A 739 25.10 -32.32 4.67
N PHE A 740 24.82 -31.26 5.43
CA PHE A 740 25.87 -30.48 6.09
C PHE A 740 26.36 -31.20 7.35
N LYS A 741 27.67 -31.39 7.46
CA LYS A 741 28.30 -32.02 8.65
C LYS A 741 29.03 -31.04 9.57
N HIS A 742 29.27 -29.80 9.13
CA HIS A 742 30.02 -28.80 9.90
C HIS A 742 29.21 -27.51 10.11
N LEU A 743 28.97 -27.15 11.39
CA LEU A 743 28.32 -25.91 11.79
C LEU A 743 29.32 -24.88 12.35
N HIS A 744 29.28 -23.66 11.82
CA HIS A 744 30.06 -22.51 12.32
C HIS A 744 29.16 -21.59 13.14
N PHE A 745 29.44 -21.49 14.43
CA PHE A 745 28.79 -20.59 15.37
C PHE A 745 29.59 -19.29 15.50
N GLU A 746 28.96 -18.17 15.18
CA GLU A 746 29.50 -16.82 15.32
C GLU A 746 28.68 -16.12 16.41
N ILE A 747 29.29 -15.93 17.59
CA ILE A 747 28.62 -15.41 18.79
C ILE A 747 29.14 -14.01 19.07
N HIS A 748 28.22 -13.07 19.20
CA HIS A 748 28.48 -11.68 19.50
C HIS A 748 28.18 -11.40 20.97
N TYR A 749 29.12 -10.75 21.65
CA TYR A 749 29.01 -10.42 23.07
C TYR A 749 29.24 -8.93 23.32
N ASN A 750 28.76 -8.45 24.46
CA ASN A 750 29.04 -7.12 24.98
C ASN A 750 29.23 -7.23 26.49
N ASN A 751 30.44 -6.93 26.98
CA ASN A 751 30.83 -7.15 28.38
C ASN A 751 30.60 -8.60 28.84
N ASP A 752 29.75 -8.80 29.85
CA ASP A 752 29.42 -10.07 30.50
C ASP A 752 28.16 -10.75 29.91
N ARG A 753 27.69 -10.32 28.73
CA ARG A 753 26.40 -10.76 28.17
C ARG A 753 26.49 -11.17 26.70
N VAL A 754 25.71 -12.18 26.35
CA VAL A 754 25.50 -12.60 24.96
C VAL A 754 24.46 -11.70 24.31
N ILE A 755 24.80 -11.16 23.14
CA ILE A 755 23.95 -10.25 22.38
C ILE A 755 23.33 -10.95 21.18
N GLU A 756 24.14 -11.68 20.41
CA GLU A 756 23.70 -12.28 19.15
C GLU A 756 24.41 -13.61 18.92
N ILE A 757 23.74 -14.52 18.22
CA ILE A 757 24.31 -15.78 17.72
C ILE A 757 23.92 -15.96 16.26
N ASN A 758 24.84 -16.44 15.45
CA ASN A 758 24.60 -16.84 14.08
C ASN A 758 25.20 -18.22 13.84
N ALA A 759 24.46 -19.10 13.18
CA ALA A 759 24.91 -20.43 12.83
C ALA A 759 24.92 -20.57 11.30
N LYS A 760 26.09 -20.88 10.74
CA LYS A 760 26.27 -21.08 9.29
C LYS A 760 26.76 -22.49 9.05
N ALA A 761 26.08 -23.24 8.20
CA ALA A 761 26.61 -24.51 7.72
C ALA A 761 27.73 -24.25 6.71
N ASP A 762 28.82 -25.02 6.77
CA ASP A 762 29.91 -24.91 5.80
C ASP A 762 29.47 -25.52 4.45
N PRO A 763 29.43 -24.74 3.35
CA PRO A 763 29.01 -25.25 2.05
C PRO A 763 29.98 -26.29 1.45
N SER A 764 31.22 -26.33 1.95
CA SER A 764 32.29 -27.23 1.48
C SER A 764 32.34 -28.54 2.27
N ALA A 765 31.89 -28.54 3.53
CA ALA A 765 31.86 -29.73 4.38
C ALA A 765 30.50 -30.44 4.28
N VAL A 766 30.30 -31.12 3.16
CA VAL A 766 29.08 -31.88 2.86
C VAL A 766 29.32 -33.39 2.83
N VAL A 767 28.24 -34.16 3.01
CA VAL A 767 28.19 -35.61 2.81
C VAL A 767 27.16 -35.91 1.74
N ASP A 768 27.54 -36.71 0.74
CA ASP A 768 26.63 -37.16 -0.31
C ASP A 768 25.70 -38.27 0.22
N LEU A 769 24.40 -38.06 0.10
CA LEU A 769 23.33 -38.98 0.48
C LEU A 769 22.58 -39.55 -0.73
N THR A 770 23.09 -39.39 -1.95
CA THR A 770 22.37 -39.75 -3.18
C THR A 770 22.14 -41.25 -3.31
N GLU A 771 23.10 -42.08 -2.86
CA GLU A 771 22.98 -43.54 -2.89
C GLU A 771 22.46 -44.12 -1.56
N ASP A 772 21.68 -45.21 -1.61
CA ASP A 772 21.17 -45.94 -0.43
C ASP A 772 22.23 -46.88 0.16
N LYS A 773 23.36 -46.30 0.56
CA LYS A 773 24.49 -47.01 1.20
C LYS A 773 24.69 -46.51 2.63
N GLU A 774 25.40 -47.30 3.43
CA GLU A 774 25.82 -46.87 4.75
C GLU A 774 26.91 -45.80 4.60
N VAL A 775 26.76 -44.69 5.32
CA VAL A 775 27.67 -43.55 5.23
C VAL A 775 28.17 -43.18 6.62
N GLU A 776 29.49 -43.12 6.79
CA GLU A 776 30.10 -42.63 8.02
C GLU A 776 30.15 -41.11 8.01
N VAL A 777 29.53 -40.48 9.01
CA VAL A 777 29.43 -39.03 9.15
C VAL A 777 30.11 -38.59 10.45
N GLU A 778 31.06 -37.67 10.30
CA GLU A 778 31.72 -36.99 11.40
C GLU A 778 31.15 -35.58 11.53
N PHE A 779 30.34 -35.36 12.56
CA PHE A 779 29.73 -34.04 12.82
C PHE A 779 30.72 -33.15 13.57
N MET A 780 30.98 -31.95 13.03
CA MET A 780 31.95 -31.00 13.55
C MET A 780 31.34 -29.62 13.77
N TYR A 781 31.97 -28.82 14.62
CA TYR A 781 31.58 -27.43 14.84
C TYR A 781 32.77 -26.50 15.11
N THR A 782 32.58 -25.22 14.79
CA THR A 782 33.54 -24.14 15.05
C THR A 782 32.82 -23.03 15.81
N VAL A 783 33.51 -22.39 16.75
CA VAL A 783 32.97 -21.30 17.58
C VAL A 783 33.89 -20.10 17.48
N ARG A 784 33.34 -18.96 17.05
CA ARG A 784 34.02 -17.66 16.97
C ARG A 784 33.30 -16.63 17.81
N TRP A 785 34.05 -15.88 18.61
CA TRP A 785 33.49 -14.83 19.46
C TRP A 785 33.86 -13.44 18.92
N LYS A 786 32.88 -12.54 18.86
CA LYS A 786 33.06 -11.17 18.38
C LYS A 786 32.48 -10.15 19.36
N GLU A 787 33.25 -9.13 19.68
CA GLU A 787 32.79 -8.05 20.55
C GLU A 787 31.86 -7.09 19.77
N THR A 788 30.82 -6.58 20.45
CA THR A 788 29.85 -5.64 19.88
C THR A 788 29.47 -4.53 20.85
N ASN A 789 29.16 -3.36 20.30
CA ASN A 789 28.75 -2.18 21.09
C ASN A 789 27.23 -2.11 21.33
N ILE A 790 26.47 -3.16 20.97
CA ILE A 790 25.00 -3.17 21.06
C ILE A 790 24.61 -3.46 22.52
N PRO A 791 23.79 -2.61 23.17
CA PRO A 791 23.36 -2.86 24.54
C PRO A 791 22.43 -4.07 24.63
N TYR A 792 22.44 -4.76 25.78
CA TYR A 792 21.63 -5.96 26.01
C TYR A 792 20.12 -5.75 25.76
N GLU A 793 19.60 -4.55 26.04
CA GLU A 793 18.17 -4.22 25.85
C GLU A 793 17.75 -4.24 24.37
N SER A 794 18.64 -3.84 23.45
CA SER A 794 18.35 -3.81 22.02
C SER A 794 18.75 -5.10 21.29
N ARG A 795 19.21 -6.14 22.01
CA ARG A 795 19.64 -7.41 21.40
C ARG A 795 18.57 -8.11 20.55
N MET A 796 17.29 -7.84 20.84
CA MET A 796 16.14 -8.37 20.11
C MET A 796 15.80 -7.58 18.83
N GLU A 797 16.33 -6.37 18.66
CA GLU A 797 16.01 -5.52 17.52
C GLU A 797 16.49 -6.13 16.20
N LYS A 798 17.61 -6.85 16.18
CA LYS A 798 18.09 -7.54 14.96
C LYS A 798 17.03 -8.49 14.40
N TYR A 799 16.40 -9.30 15.26
CA TYR A 799 15.38 -10.25 14.85
C TYR A 799 14.11 -9.54 14.36
N ALA A 800 13.81 -8.33 14.88
CA ALA A 800 12.75 -7.48 14.37
C ALA A 800 13.12 -6.79 13.03
N GLN A 801 14.40 -6.44 12.83
CA GLN A 801 14.93 -5.79 11.63
C GLN A 801 15.09 -6.73 10.43
N SER A 802 15.49 -7.99 10.66
CA SER A 802 15.56 -9.01 9.61
C SER A 802 14.19 -9.32 9.00
N SER A 803 13.10 -9.10 9.74
CA SER A 803 11.73 -9.13 9.22
C SER A 803 11.26 -7.83 8.57
N SER A 804 11.92 -6.71 8.87
CA SER A 804 11.56 -5.38 8.37
C SER A 804 12.67 -4.81 7.49
N GLN A 805 12.85 -5.34 6.28
CA GLN A 805 13.66 -4.65 5.29
C GLN A 805 13.08 -3.23 5.06
N PRO A 806 13.87 -2.15 5.22
CA PRO A 806 13.37 -0.77 5.26
C PRO A 806 12.63 -0.35 3.97
N HIS A 807 12.93 -0.96 2.83
CA HIS A 807 12.27 -0.68 1.55
C HIS A 807 10.83 -1.18 1.45
N HIS A 808 10.45 -2.24 2.19
CA HIS A 808 9.06 -2.68 2.22
C HIS A 808 8.21 -1.75 3.11
N LEU A 809 8.77 -1.19 4.19
CA LEU A 809 8.04 -0.39 5.18
C LEU A 809 7.41 0.88 4.59
N GLU A 810 8.13 1.60 3.72
CA GLU A 810 7.61 2.81 3.07
C GLU A 810 6.38 2.52 2.21
N ILE A 811 6.40 1.39 1.51
CA ILE A 811 5.30 0.96 0.64
C ILE A 811 4.11 0.46 1.46
N HIS A 812 4.35 -0.22 2.58
CA HIS A 812 3.31 -0.58 3.53
C HIS A 812 2.59 0.66 4.07
N TRP A 813 3.33 1.62 4.63
CA TRP A 813 2.75 2.86 5.15
C TRP A 813 1.95 3.61 4.08
N PHE A 814 2.44 3.65 2.85
CA PHE A 814 1.77 4.32 1.74
C PHE A 814 0.45 3.64 1.33
N SER A 815 0.45 2.30 1.24
CA SER A 815 -0.75 1.51 0.93
C SER A 815 -1.80 1.61 2.05
N ILE A 816 -1.36 1.62 3.31
CA ILE A 816 -2.22 1.71 4.49
C ILE A 816 -2.87 3.09 4.60
N ILE A 817 -2.09 4.16 4.44
CA ILE A 817 -2.63 5.53 4.46
C ILE A 817 -3.64 5.70 3.33
N ASN A 818 -3.36 5.18 2.13
CA ASN A 818 -4.30 5.26 1.02
C ASN A 818 -5.59 4.49 1.31
N SER A 819 -5.51 3.23 1.74
CA SER A 819 -6.70 2.43 2.09
C SER A 819 -7.52 3.10 3.21
N CYS A 820 -6.85 3.63 4.24
CA CYS A 820 -7.49 4.35 5.33
C CYS A 820 -8.21 5.63 4.84
N VAL A 821 -7.55 6.45 4.03
CA VAL A 821 -8.12 7.68 3.48
C VAL A 821 -9.30 7.38 2.55
N THR A 822 -9.16 6.42 1.64
CA THR A 822 -10.24 6.01 0.73
C THR A 822 -11.45 5.51 1.50
N VAL A 823 -11.24 4.67 2.52
CA VAL A 823 -12.32 4.12 3.35
C VAL A 823 -12.99 5.21 4.19
N LEU A 824 -12.23 6.14 4.79
CA LEU A 824 -12.78 7.27 5.54
C LEU A 824 -13.57 8.23 4.63
N LEU A 825 -13.13 8.45 3.40
CA LEU A 825 -13.86 9.25 2.41
C LEU A 825 -15.13 8.56 1.94
N LEU A 826 -15.09 7.25 1.68
CA LEU A 826 -16.24 6.48 1.22
C LEU A 826 -17.31 6.39 2.33
N THR A 827 -16.89 6.14 3.57
CA THR A 827 -17.77 6.15 4.74
C THR A 827 -18.32 7.55 5.01
N GLY A 828 -17.51 8.60 4.92
CA GLY A 828 -17.95 10.00 5.04
C GLY A 828 -18.98 10.37 3.97
N PHE A 829 -18.73 10.01 2.71
CA PHE A 829 -19.64 10.26 1.61
C PHE A 829 -20.98 9.53 1.79
N LEU A 830 -20.95 8.22 2.03
CA LEU A 830 -22.17 7.46 2.27
C LEU A 830 -22.90 7.93 3.55
N ALA A 831 -22.18 8.42 4.57
CA ALA A 831 -22.79 8.98 5.78
C ALA A 831 -23.51 10.29 5.47
N THR A 832 -22.93 11.17 4.65
CA THR A 832 -23.63 12.39 4.19
C THR A 832 -24.88 12.07 3.38
N ILE A 833 -24.86 11.02 2.56
CA ILE A 833 -26.04 10.55 1.82
C ILE A 833 -27.09 10.06 2.80
N LEU A 834 -26.73 9.16 3.71
CA LEU A 834 -27.66 8.61 4.68
C LEU A 834 -28.28 9.73 5.54
N MET A 835 -27.47 10.68 6.01
CA MET A 835 -27.95 11.85 6.76
C MET A 835 -28.83 12.78 5.92
N ARG A 836 -28.53 12.97 4.63
CA ARG A 836 -29.36 13.78 3.73
C ARG A 836 -30.70 13.11 3.45
N VAL A 837 -30.70 11.81 3.18
CA VAL A 837 -31.90 11.01 2.97
C VAL A 837 -32.74 11.01 4.25
N LEU A 838 -32.15 10.72 5.41
CA LEU A 838 -32.83 10.77 6.70
C LEU A 838 -33.39 12.16 7.00
N LYS A 839 -32.63 13.24 6.77
CA LYS A 839 -33.13 14.60 6.97
C LYS A 839 -34.32 14.90 6.05
N ASN A 840 -34.27 14.45 4.80
CA ASN A 840 -35.37 14.63 3.86
C ASN A 840 -36.62 13.83 4.29
N ASP A 841 -36.43 12.58 4.71
CA ASP A 841 -37.50 11.75 5.27
C ASP A 841 -38.10 12.39 6.53
N PHE A 842 -37.29 12.89 7.46
CA PHE A 842 -37.78 13.58 8.66
C PHE A 842 -38.58 14.84 8.33
N VAL A 843 -38.16 15.63 7.34
CA VAL A 843 -38.91 16.81 6.90
C VAL A 843 -40.22 16.41 6.24
N LYS A 844 -40.22 15.37 5.39
CA LYS A 844 -41.43 14.83 4.77
C LYS A 844 -42.44 14.41 5.83
N TYR A 845 -42.02 13.56 6.77
CA TYR A 845 -42.91 13.05 7.82
C TYR A 845 -43.35 14.09 8.84
N ALA A 846 -42.58 15.18 9.03
CA ALA A 846 -42.98 16.29 9.88
C ALA A 846 -44.06 17.17 9.23
N HIS A 847 -44.05 17.32 7.90
CA HIS A 847 -45.13 18.00 7.17
C HIS A 847 -46.39 17.14 7.03
N ASP A 848 -46.23 15.82 6.89
CA ASP A 848 -47.38 14.89 6.87
C ASP A 848 -48.16 14.89 8.21
N GLU A 849 -47.54 15.26 9.35
CA GLU A 849 -48.24 15.45 10.64
C GLU A 849 -49.14 16.70 10.67
N GLU A 850 -48.88 17.71 9.83
CA GLU A 850 -49.68 18.94 9.76
C GLU A 850 -50.85 18.83 8.75
N ALA A 851 -50.77 17.89 7.79
CA ALA A 851 -51.78 17.60 6.77
C ALA A 851 -52.58 16.32 7.12
N ALA A 852 -53.41 16.40 8.16
CA ALA A 852 -54.01 15.26 8.85
C ALA A 852 -55.21 14.56 8.15
N ASP A 853 -55.42 14.67 6.83
CA ASP A 853 -56.45 13.87 6.15
C ASP A 853 -55.91 13.30 4.81
N ASP A 854 -55.98 11.97 4.68
CA ASP A 854 -55.94 11.16 3.45
C ASP A 854 -54.61 10.72 2.79
N GLN A 855 -53.41 10.93 3.36
CA GLN A 855 -52.19 10.28 2.83
C GLN A 855 -51.81 8.99 3.58
N GLU A 856 -51.80 7.86 2.86
CA GLU A 856 -51.30 6.57 3.34
C GLU A 856 -49.84 6.70 3.82
N GLU A 857 -49.59 6.43 5.10
CA GLU A 857 -48.25 6.42 5.69
C GLU A 857 -47.36 5.42 4.92
N THR A 858 -46.37 5.89 4.15
CA THR A 858 -45.49 5.02 3.35
C THR A 858 -44.07 4.94 3.93
N GLY A 859 -43.41 3.79 3.78
CA GLY A 859 -42.01 3.59 4.16
C GLY A 859 -41.79 3.15 5.61
N TRP A 860 -40.65 3.51 6.21
CA TRP A 860 -40.26 2.97 7.51
C TRP A 860 -41.15 3.46 8.68
N LYS A 861 -41.82 4.62 8.57
CA LYS A 861 -42.81 5.09 9.57
C LYS A 861 -44.01 4.12 9.68
N TYR A 862 -44.42 3.51 8.57
CA TYR A 862 -45.57 2.60 8.49
C TYR A 862 -45.41 1.33 9.35
N ILE A 863 -44.17 0.87 9.53
CA ILE A 863 -43.85 -0.36 10.25
C ILE A 863 -43.53 -0.14 11.73
N HIS A 864 -43.80 1.07 12.28
CA HIS A 864 -43.50 1.41 13.69
C HIS A 864 -44.04 0.39 14.70
N GLY A 865 -45.20 -0.22 14.41
CA GLY A 865 -45.84 -1.25 15.23
C GLY A 865 -45.21 -2.66 15.16
N ASP A 866 -44.31 -2.94 14.22
CA ASP A 866 -43.73 -4.29 14.02
C ASP A 866 -42.21 -4.35 14.19
N VAL A 867 -41.51 -3.21 14.12
CA VAL A 867 -40.04 -3.13 14.11
C VAL A 867 -39.38 -3.71 15.37
N PHE A 868 -39.98 -3.51 16.54
CA PHE A 868 -39.42 -3.96 17.83
C PHE A 868 -39.90 -5.36 18.25
N ARG A 869 -40.55 -6.10 17.34
CA ARG A 869 -40.94 -7.49 17.60
C ARG A 869 -39.71 -8.36 17.82
N TYR A 870 -39.74 -9.17 18.88
CA TYR A 870 -38.61 -10.01 19.25
C TYR A 870 -38.24 -11.04 18.17
N PRO A 871 -36.95 -11.36 17.99
CA PRO A 871 -36.50 -12.28 16.95
C PRO A 871 -36.94 -13.73 17.21
N LYS A 872 -37.12 -14.49 16.12
CA LYS A 872 -37.22 -15.95 16.15
C LYS A 872 -35.94 -16.51 16.78
N TYR A 873 -36.04 -17.46 17.72
CA TYR A 873 -34.90 -18.03 18.47
C TYR A 873 -34.13 -17.03 19.36
N LYS A 874 -34.83 -16.38 20.30
CA LYS A 874 -34.28 -15.40 21.26
C LYS A 874 -33.02 -15.87 22.01
N SER A 875 -32.92 -17.16 22.35
CA SER A 875 -31.77 -17.72 23.07
C SER A 875 -30.51 -17.78 22.23
N LEU A 876 -30.61 -18.29 20.99
CA LEU A 876 -29.46 -18.35 20.09
C LEU A 876 -28.92 -16.96 19.78
N PHE A 877 -29.83 -15.99 19.56
CA PHE A 877 -29.47 -14.61 19.28
C PHE A 877 -28.73 -13.96 20.46
N ALA A 878 -29.28 -14.08 21.68
CA ALA A 878 -28.64 -13.55 22.88
C ALA A 878 -27.28 -14.22 23.17
N ALA A 879 -27.17 -15.54 22.95
CA ALA A 879 -25.91 -16.26 23.07
C ALA A 879 -24.86 -15.79 22.05
N ALA A 880 -25.24 -15.60 20.78
CA ALA A 880 -24.36 -15.10 19.73
C ALA A 880 -23.85 -13.68 20.03
N LEU A 881 -24.70 -12.81 20.56
CA LEU A 881 -24.30 -11.47 21.03
C LEU A 881 -23.34 -11.54 22.23
N GLY A 882 -23.55 -12.49 23.13
CA GLY A 882 -22.67 -12.73 24.26
C GLY A 882 -21.28 -13.17 23.83
N SER A 883 -21.20 -14.22 23.01
CA SER A 883 -19.93 -14.71 22.47
C SER A 883 -19.23 -13.66 21.61
N GLY A 884 -19.95 -12.90 20.77
CA GLY A 884 -19.38 -11.79 20.01
C GLY A 884 -18.82 -10.67 20.89
N SER A 885 -19.49 -10.34 22.00
CA SER A 885 -19.01 -9.35 22.99
C SER A 885 -17.74 -9.80 23.70
N GLN A 886 -17.63 -11.09 24.00
CA GLN A 886 -16.42 -11.69 24.58
C GLN A 886 -15.23 -11.59 23.62
N LEU A 887 -15.42 -12.00 22.36
CA LEU A 887 -14.36 -11.98 21.36
C LEU A 887 -13.92 -10.54 21.02
N PHE A 888 -14.86 -9.60 20.98
CA PHE A 888 -14.55 -8.18 20.83
C PHE A 888 -13.68 -7.65 21.99
N ALA A 889 -14.03 -7.98 23.24
CA ALA A 889 -13.25 -7.59 24.41
C ALA A 889 -11.86 -8.24 24.40
N LEU A 890 -11.77 -9.53 24.05
CA LEU A 890 -10.51 -10.26 23.89
C LEU A 890 -9.58 -9.55 22.90
N ALA A 891 -10.08 -9.25 21.69
CA ALA A 891 -9.30 -8.58 20.66
C ALA A 891 -8.79 -7.22 21.14
N LEU A 892 -9.66 -6.41 21.77
CA LEU A 892 -9.30 -5.09 22.27
C LEU A 892 -8.22 -5.15 23.38
N PHE A 893 -8.32 -6.09 24.32
CA PHE A 893 -7.30 -6.26 25.36
C PHE A 893 -5.96 -6.73 24.79
N ILE A 894 -5.96 -7.67 23.84
CA ILE A 894 -4.73 -8.13 23.19
C ILE A 894 -4.05 -6.96 22.46
N PHE A 895 -4.80 -6.14 21.72
CA PHE A 895 -4.24 -4.98 21.05
C PHE A 895 -3.65 -3.97 22.03
N ILE A 896 -4.31 -3.70 23.16
CA ILE A 896 -3.77 -2.79 24.18
C ILE A 896 -2.45 -3.32 24.75
N LEU A 897 -2.37 -4.61 25.07
CA LEU A 897 -1.13 -5.21 25.57
C LEU A 897 -0.02 -5.21 24.52
N ALA A 898 -0.36 -5.41 23.25
CA ALA A 898 0.57 -5.31 22.14
C ALA A 898 1.10 -3.87 21.95
N LEU A 899 0.25 -2.85 22.08
CA LEU A 899 0.64 -1.44 22.02
C LEU A 899 1.53 -1.01 23.19
N VAL A 900 1.34 -1.59 24.37
CA VAL A 900 2.20 -1.37 25.55
C VAL A 900 3.58 -2.05 25.38
N GLY A 901 3.73 -2.95 24.40
CA GLY A 901 4.99 -3.66 24.14
C GLY A 901 5.20 -4.88 25.04
N VAL A 902 4.13 -5.45 25.60
CA VAL A 902 4.21 -6.65 26.46
C VAL A 902 4.61 -7.89 25.66
N PHE A 903 4.27 -7.92 24.36
CA PHE A 903 4.60 -9.04 23.47
C PHE A 903 5.87 -8.73 22.68
N TYR A 904 6.94 -9.48 22.94
CA TYR A 904 8.10 -9.49 22.06
C TYR A 904 7.79 -10.27 20.78
N PRO A 905 8.16 -9.79 19.58
CA PRO A 905 7.79 -10.41 18.29
C PRO A 905 8.21 -11.87 18.15
N TYR A 906 9.25 -12.27 18.89
CA TYR A 906 9.80 -13.62 18.85
C TYR A 906 9.19 -14.59 19.87
N ASN A 907 8.67 -14.09 21.00
CA ASN A 907 8.07 -14.93 22.03
C ASN A 907 6.58 -15.17 21.74
N ARG A 908 6.28 -15.96 20.70
CA ARG A 908 4.90 -16.33 20.33
C ARG A 908 4.15 -17.03 21.48
N GLY A 909 4.86 -17.73 22.37
CA GLY A 909 4.30 -18.36 23.56
C GLY A 909 3.65 -17.37 24.53
N ALA A 910 4.23 -16.18 24.70
CA ALA A 910 3.64 -15.12 25.53
C ALA A 910 2.28 -14.64 24.97
N LEU A 911 2.14 -14.59 23.65
CA LEU A 911 0.87 -14.25 23.01
C LEU A 911 -0.20 -15.34 23.25
N PHE A 912 0.15 -16.62 23.09
CA PHE A 912 -0.78 -17.73 23.32
C PHE A 912 -1.23 -17.82 24.78
N THR A 913 -0.32 -17.64 25.75
CA THR A 913 -0.70 -17.60 27.18
C THR A 913 -1.63 -16.44 27.48
N ALA A 914 -1.32 -15.23 27.00
CA ALA A 914 -2.20 -14.08 27.18
C ALA A 914 -3.58 -14.31 26.55
N LEU A 915 -3.64 -14.94 25.37
CA LEU A 915 -4.90 -15.28 24.72
C LEU A 915 -5.77 -16.21 25.59
N VAL A 916 -5.19 -17.29 26.14
CA VAL A 916 -5.91 -18.22 27.03
C VAL A 916 -6.39 -17.52 28.31
N VAL A 917 -5.52 -16.75 28.96
CA VAL A 917 -5.85 -16.06 30.22
C VAL A 917 -6.91 -14.98 30.02
N ILE A 918 -6.75 -14.11 29.02
CA ILE A 918 -7.71 -13.03 28.74
C ILE A 918 -9.05 -13.62 28.27
N TYR A 919 -9.04 -14.71 27.50
CA TYR A 919 -10.27 -15.41 27.13
C TYR A 919 -11.05 -15.90 28.35
N ALA A 920 -10.36 -16.48 29.33
CA ALA A 920 -10.97 -16.92 30.59
C ALA A 920 -11.56 -15.73 31.38
N LEU A 921 -10.83 -14.61 31.49
CA LEU A 921 -11.28 -13.42 32.20
C LEU A 921 -12.47 -12.71 31.52
N THR A 922 -12.50 -12.68 30.19
CA THR A 922 -13.57 -12.02 29.41
C THR A 922 -14.88 -12.82 29.38
N SER A 923 -14.88 -14.09 29.82
CA SER A 923 -16.09 -14.93 29.87
C SER A 923 -17.23 -14.35 30.70
N GLY A 924 -16.92 -13.58 31.76
CA GLY A 924 -17.92 -12.86 32.55
C GLY A 924 -18.70 -11.80 31.75
N ILE A 925 -18.04 -11.15 30.78
CA ILE A 925 -18.69 -10.20 29.86
C ILE A 925 -19.68 -10.93 28.95
N ALA A 926 -19.30 -12.11 28.46
CA ALA A 926 -20.16 -12.97 27.66
C ALA A 926 -21.44 -13.35 28.41
N GLY A 927 -21.27 -13.81 29.66
CA GLY A 927 -22.39 -14.21 30.52
C GLY A 927 -23.32 -13.05 30.85
N TYR A 928 -22.75 -11.89 31.21
CA TYR A 928 -23.52 -10.68 31.50
C TYR A 928 -24.34 -10.21 30.31
N THR A 929 -23.70 -10.07 29.14
CA THR A 929 -24.36 -9.57 27.93
C THR A 929 -25.42 -10.54 27.41
N ALA A 930 -25.14 -11.84 27.39
CA ALA A 930 -26.11 -12.86 26.98
C ALA A 930 -27.32 -12.92 27.92
N ALA A 931 -27.11 -13.00 29.23
CA ALA A 931 -28.21 -13.11 30.20
C ALA A 931 -29.04 -11.82 30.29
N SER A 932 -28.39 -10.65 30.28
CA SER A 932 -29.08 -9.36 30.31
C SER A 932 -29.94 -9.15 29.06
N PHE A 933 -29.40 -9.44 27.88
CA PHE A 933 -30.16 -9.28 26.64
C PHE A 933 -31.26 -10.35 26.48
N TYR A 934 -31.02 -11.58 26.94
CA TYR A 934 -32.06 -12.61 26.93
C TYR A 934 -33.24 -12.27 27.85
N HIS A 935 -32.97 -11.69 29.02
CA HIS A 935 -34.02 -11.22 29.92
C HIS A 935 -34.78 -10.02 29.34
N GLN A 936 -34.08 -9.10 28.67
CA GLN A 936 -34.67 -8.00 27.90
C GLN A 936 -35.65 -8.47 26.81
N LEU A 937 -35.44 -9.66 26.25
CA LEU A 937 -36.32 -10.27 25.26
C LEU A 937 -37.44 -11.13 25.88
N GLU A 938 -37.70 -11.00 27.18
CA GLU A 938 -38.66 -11.82 27.96
C GLU A 938 -38.31 -13.32 27.98
N GLY A 939 -37.01 -13.64 27.96
CA GLY A 939 -36.52 -15.00 28.13
C GLY A 939 -36.54 -15.46 29.59
N THR A 940 -37.12 -16.63 29.86
CA THR A 940 -37.23 -17.21 31.21
C THR A 940 -36.07 -18.16 31.54
N ASN A 941 -35.65 -18.98 30.57
CA ASN A 941 -34.66 -20.05 30.75
C ASN A 941 -33.20 -19.57 30.60
N TRP A 942 -32.78 -18.63 31.46
CA TRP A 942 -31.46 -17.98 31.38
C TRP A 942 -30.27 -18.96 31.55
N VAL A 943 -30.43 -20.05 32.30
CA VAL A 943 -29.38 -21.09 32.47
C VAL A 943 -29.09 -21.80 31.16
N ARG A 944 -30.13 -22.18 30.40
CA ARG A 944 -29.98 -22.81 29.08
C ARG A 944 -29.34 -21.85 28.09
N ASN A 945 -29.70 -20.56 28.15
CA ASN A 945 -29.06 -19.52 27.34
C ASN A 945 -27.57 -19.41 27.64
N LEU A 946 -27.19 -19.44 28.93
CA LEU A 946 -25.80 -19.35 29.36
C LEU A 946 -24.95 -20.55 28.92
N LEU A 947 -25.50 -21.77 29.05
CA LEU A 947 -24.85 -22.98 28.54
C LEU A 947 -24.63 -22.89 27.03
N LEU A 948 -25.63 -22.40 26.28
CA LEU A 948 -25.49 -22.16 24.85
C LEU A 948 -24.40 -21.12 24.55
N THR A 949 -24.32 -20.01 25.31
CA THR A 949 -23.25 -19.00 25.15
C THR A 949 -21.85 -19.59 25.35
N GLY A 950 -21.67 -20.43 26.37
CA GLY A 950 -20.40 -21.10 26.63
C GLY A 950 -20.01 -22.09 25.52
N CYS A 951 -20.98 -22.83 24.98
CA CYS A 951 -20.74 -23.84 23.96
C CYS A 951 -20.68 -23.30 22.51
N LEU A 952 -21.24 -22.12 22.22
CA LEU A 952 -21.39 -21.62 20.85
C LEU A 952 -20.05 -21.46 20.13
N PHE A 953 -19.05 -20.88 20.80
CA PHE A 953 -17.69 -20.74 20.26
C PHE A 953 -16.75 -21.85 20.74
N CYS A 954 -16.80 -22.20 22.04
CA CYS A 954 -15.90 -23.23 22.59
C CYS A 954 -16.16 -24.63 22.01
N GLY A 955 -17.41 -24.97 21.68
CA GLY A 955 -17.78 -26.29 21.17
C GLY A 955 -17.10 -26.59 19.83
N PRO A 956 -17.33 -25.78 18.78
CA PRO A 956 -16.62 -25.93 17.51
C PRO A 956 -15.09 -25.87 17.67
N LEU A 957 -14.57 -24.97 18.50
CA LEU A 957 -13.13 -24.87 18.75
C LEU A 957 -12.56 -26.15 19.38
N PHE A 958 -13.25 -26.73 20.36
CA PHE A 958 -12.86 -27.99 20.99
C PHE A 958 -12.93 -29.18 20.02
N LEU A 959 -13.96 -29.25 19.18
CA LEU A 959 -14.08 -30.31 18.17
C LEU A 959 -12.94 -30.23 17.13
N THR A 960 -12.68 -29.04 16.61
CA THR A 960 -11.56 -28.81 15.69
C THR A 960 -10.24 -29.13 16.36
N PHE A 961 -10.03 -28.69 17.61
CA PHE A 961 -8.84 -29.01 18.39
C PHE A 961 -8.64 -30.52 18.56
N CYS A 962 -9.68 -31.28 18.92
CA CYS A 962 -9.61 -32.73 19.06
C CYS A 962 -9.22 -33.40 17.74
N PHE A 963 -9.82 -32.97 16.63
CA PHE A 963 -9.49 -33.46 15.30
C PHE A 963 -8.03 -33.17 14.94
N LEU A 964 -7.58 -31.92 15.06
CA LEU A 964 -6.21 -31.50 14.73
C LEU A 964 -5.17 -32.17 15.63
N ASN A 965 -5.45 -32.31 16.92
CA ASN A 965 -4.56 -33.00 17.85
C ASN A 965 -4.47 -34.50 17.53
N THR A 966 -5.56 -35.12 17.06
CA THR A 966 -5.53 -36.53 16.58
C THR A 966 -4.65 -36.67 15.34
N VAL A 967 -4.74 -35.73 14.39
CA VAL A 967 -3.85 -35.69 13.21
C VAL A 967 -2.40 -35.49 13.65
N ALA A 968 -2.13 -34.58 14.59
CA ALA A 968 -0.78 -34.32 15.09
C ALA A 968 -0.15 -35.56 15.75
N ILE A 969 -0.94 -36.30 16.54
CA ILE A 969 -0.50 -37.56 17.16
C ILE A 969 -0.19 -38.61 16.09
N ALA A 970 -1.04 -38.74 15.05
CA ALA A 970 -0.82 -39.69 13.96
C ALA A 970 0.49 -39.43 13.19
N TYR A 971 0.90 -38.16 13.08
CA TYR A 971 2.17 -37.77 12.46
C TYR A 971 3.33 -37.68 13.45
N THR A 972 3.15 -37.96 14.75
CA THR A 972 4.18 -37.78 15.80
C THR A 972 4.79 -36.37 15.86
N ALA A 973 4.04 -35.35 15.45
CA ALA A 973 4.51 -33.98 15.39
C ALA A 973 4.61 -33.33 16.79
N THR A 974 5.54 -32.38 16.98
CA THR A 974 5.68 -31.60 18.23
C THR A 974 4.50 -30.67 18.50
N ALA A 975 3.73 -30.35 17.46
CA ALA A 975 2.44 -29.67 17.57
C ALA A 975 1.39 -30.49 18.35
N ALA A 976 1.60 -31.80 18.53
CA ALA A 976 0.74 -32.62 19.38
C ALA A 976 0.90 -32.21 20.85
N LEU A 977 -0.22 -31.84 21.47
CA LEU A 977 -0.21 -31.44 22.87
C LEU A 977 -0.23 -32.67 23.78
N PRO A 978 0.62 -32.68 24.83
CA PRO A 978 0.69 -33.81 25.73
C PRO A 978 -0.57 -33.80 26.61
N PHE A 979 -0.97 -35.00 27.06
CA PHE A 979 -2.19 -35.18 27.84
C PHE A 979 -2.26 -34.25 29.07
N GLY A 980 -1.13 -34.02 29.75
CA GLY A 980 -1.05 -33.12 30.89
C GLY A 980 -1.49 -31.68 30.56
N THR A 981 -1.07 -31.13 29.43
CA THR A 981 -1.45 -29.78 29.00
C THR A 981 -2.93 -29.70 28.65
N ILE A 982 -3.49 -30.74 28.02
CA ILE A 982 -4.93 -30.82 27.73
C ILE A 982 -5.73 -30.77 29.03
N VAL A 983 -5.32 -31.52 30.05
CA VAL A 983 -5.94 -31.48 31.38
C VAL A 983 -5.85 -30.09 32.00
N VAL A 984 -4.69 -29.42 31.92
CA VAL A 984 -4.53 -28.04 32.42
C VAL A 984 -5.49 -27.08 31.73
N ILE A 985 -5.66 -27.16 30.40
CA ILE A 985 -6.58 -26.30 29.64
C ILE A 985 -8.04 -26.56 30.08
N VAL A 986 -8.43 -27.83 30.24
CA VAL A 986 -9.77 -28.21 30.72
C VAL A 986 -9.98 -27.73 32.16
N LEU A 987 -8.97 -27.80 33.03
CA LEU A 987 -9.05 -27.27 34.40
C LEU A 987 -9.21 -25.75 34.42
N ILE A 988 -8.46 -25.00 33.59
CA ILE A 988 -8.66 -23.55 33.47
C ILE A 988 -10.09 -23.24 33.00
N TRP A 989 -10.60 -23.99 32.02
CA TRP A 989 -11.96 -23.78 31.52
C TRP A 989 -13.03 -24.09 32.58
N THR A 990 -12.89 -25.19 33.32
CA THR A 990 -13.87 -25.61 34.35
C THR A 990 -13.80 -24.79 35.63
N LEU A 991 -12.60 -24.42 36.09
CA LEU A 991 -12.39 -23.72 37.36
C LEU A 991 -12.44 -22.20 37.25
N VAL A 992 -12.11 -21.64 36.08
CA VAL A 992 -12.06 -20.19 35.89
C VAL A 992 -13.17 -19.76 34.93
N THR A 993 -13.16 -20.23 33.68
CA THR A 993 -14.06 -19.73 32.64
C THR A 993 -15.53 -19.99 32.95
N SER A 994 -15.90 -21.20 33.35
CA SER A 994 -17.29 -21.57 33.64
C SER A 994 -17.88 -20.81 34.85
N PRO A 995 -17.21 -20.71 36.01
CA PRO A 995 -17.70 -19.91 37.13
C PRO A 995 -17.82 -18.42 36.80
N LEU A 996 -16.84 -17.82 36.12
CA LEU A 996 -16.91 -16.41 35.70
C LEU A 996 -18.08 -16.17 34.73
N LEU A 997 -18.33 -17.08 33.79
CA LEU A 997 -19.48 -17.03 32.89
C LEU A 997 -20.81 -17.04 33.69
N VAL A 998 -20.93 -17.91 34.69
CA VAL A 998 -22.12 -17.99 35.57
C VAL A 998 -22.29 -16.75 36.43
N LEU A 999 -21.22 -16.25 37.05
CA LEU A 999 -21.25 -15.00 37.83
C LEU A 999 -21.68 -13.81 36.96
N GLY A 1000 -21.12 -13.72 35.74
CA GLY A 1000 -21.56 -12.75 34.74
C GLY A 1000 -23.04 -12.90 34.39
N GLY A 1001 -23.50 -14.13 34.16
CA GLY A 1001 -24.91 -14.44 33.89
C GLY A 1001 -25.87 -14.04 35.01
N ILE A 1002 -25.51 -14.30 36.27
CA ILE A 1002 -26.28 -13.89 37.45
C ILE A 1002 -26.34 -12.36 37.54
N ALA A 1003 -25.21 -11.68 37.34
CA ALA A 1003 -25.16 -10.22 37.30
C ALA A 1003 -26.01 -9.63 36.16
N GLY A 1004 -26.00 -10.28 34.99
CA GLY A 1004 -26.81 -9.89 33.83
C GLY A 1004 -28.31 -10.06 34.06
N LYS A 1005 -28.71 -11.18 34.68
CA LYS A 1005 -30.11 -11.45 35.07
C LYS A 1005 -30.63 -10.44 36.10
N ASN A 1006 -29.81 -10.09 37.09
CA ASN A 1006 -30.20 -9.16 38.16
C ASN A 1006 -30.18 -7.69 37.72
N SER A 1007 -29.67 -7.40 36.52
CA SER A 1007 -29.73 -6.06 35.94
C SER A 1007 -31.18 -5.72 35.59
N LYS A 1008 -31.76 -4.72 36.27
CA LYS A 1008 -33.13 -4.20 36.03
C LYS A 1008 -33.27 -3.44 34.69
N ALA A 1009 -32.55 -3.85 33.65
CA ALA A 1009 -32.60 -3.21 32.35
C ALA A 1009 -33.77 -3.79 31.55
N GLU A 1010 -34.92 -3.14 31.60
CA GLU A 1010 -36.03 -3.42 30.67
C GLU A 1010 -35.66 -2.98 29.26
N PHE A 1011 -36.13 -3.72 28.25
CA PHE A 1011 -35.95 -3.31 26.86
C PHE A 1011 -36.87 -2.13 26.57
N GLN A 1012 -36.31 -0.92 26.60
CA GLN A 1012 -37.05 0.30 26.24
C GLN A 1012 -37.24 0.38 24.72
N ALA A 1013 -38.31 -0.25 24.22
CA ALA A 1013 -38.79 -0.02 22.86
C ALA A 1013 -39.41 1.39 22.78
N PRO A 1014 -39.00 2.25 21.84
CA PRO A 1014 -39.58 3.58 21.65
C PRO A 1014 -41.08 3.55 21.29
N VAL A 1015 -41.53 2.44 20.68
CA VAL A 1015 -42.88 2.29 20.14
C VAL A 1015 -43.45 0.94 20.57
N ARG A 1016 -44.76 0.88 20.82
CA ARG A 1016 -45.47 -0.34 21.21
C ARG A 1016 -45.75 -1.23 20.00
N THR A 1017 -45.60 -2.54 20.17
CA THR A 1017 -45.87 -3.50 19.09
C THR A 1017 -47.34 -3.86 18.94
N THR A 1018 -47.82 -4.04 17.71
CA THR A 1018 -49.17 -4.54 17.39
C THR A 1018 -49.29 -6.05 17.60
N LYS A 1019 -50.53 -6.54 17.70
CA LYS A 1019 -50.82 -7.96 17.98
C LYS A 1019 -50.49 -8.87 16.79
N TYR A 1020 -50.84 -8.47 15.57
CA TYR A 1020 -50.61 -9.23 14.35
C TYR A 1020 -49.50 -8.58 13.52
N PRO A 1021 -48.51 -9.36 13.05
CA PRO A 1021 -47.46 -8.83 12.19
C PRO A 1021 -48.02 -8.53 10.80
N ARG A 1022 -47.57 -7.45 10.18
CA ARG A 1022 -47.90 -7.13 8.79
C ARG A 1022 -47.17 -8.07 7.83
N GLU A 1023 -47.78 -8.30 6.66
CA GLU A 1023 -47.17 -9.06 5.57
C GLU A 1023 -46.04 -8.25 4.92
N ILE A 1024 -44.92 -8.93 4.62
CA ILE A 1024 -43.76 -8.29 4.00
C ILE A 1024 -43.99 -8.26 2.48
N PRO A 1025 -43.85 -7.10 1.82
CA PRO A 1025 -44.02 -7.00 0.37
C PRO A 1025 -42.96 -7.86 -0.38
N PRO A 1026 -43.28 -8.37 -1.58
CA PRO A 1026 -42.35 -9.21 -2.34
C PRO A 1026 -41.10 -8.42 -2.75
N LEU A 1027 -39.96 -8.80 -2.18
CA LEU A 1027 -38.68 -8.16 -2.42
C LEU A 1027 -38.02 -8.68 -3.73
N PRO A 1028 -37.40 -7.80 -4.54
CA PRO A 1028 -36.54 -8.20 -5.65
C PRO A 1028 -35.40 -9.13 -5.18
N TRP A 1029 -34.90 -9.99 -6.06
CA TRP A 1029 -33.90 -11.01 -5.72
C TRP A 1029 -32.67 -10.44 -5.01
N TYR A 1030 -32.16 -9.26 -5.44
CA TYR A 1030 -30.97 -8.62 -4.90
C TYR A 1030 -31.17 -8.02 -3.48
N ARG A 1031 -32.42 -7.88 -3.01
CA ARG A 1031 -32.76 -7.44 -1.64
C ARG A 1031 -33.04 -8.59 -0.68
N LYS A 1032 -32.96 -9.84 -1.15
CA LYS A 1032 -33.05 -11.01 -0.29
C LYS A 1032 -31.81 -11.11 0.61
N THR A 1033 -31.91 -11.91 1.68
CA THR A 1033 -30.89 -12.01 2.73
C THR A 1033 -29.51 -12.40 2.20
N ILE A 1034 -29.40 -13.42 1.32
CA ILE A 1034 -28.09 -13.92 0.85
C ILE A 1034 -27.34 -12.88 -0.01
N PRO A 1035 -27.95 -12.27 -1.05
CA PRO A 1035 -27.28 -11.20 -1.80
C PRO A 1035 -26.91 -9.99 -0.95
N GLN A 1036 -27.77 -9.63 0.01
CA GLN A 1036 -27.50 -8.53 0.94
C GLN A 1036 -26.31 -8.84 1.87
N MET A 1037 -26.20 -10.08 2.36
CA MET A 1037 -25.05 -10.54 3.15
C MET A 1037 -23.75 -10.52 2.33
N ALA A 1038 -23.80 -10.96 1.07
CA ALA A 1038 -22.64 -10.94 0.18
C ALA A 1038 -22.17 -9.49 -0.07
N MET A 1039 -23.11 -8.58 -0.35
CA MET A 1039 -22.82 -7.15 -0.53
C MET A 1039 -22.24 -6.51 0.75
N ALA A 1040 -22.81 -6.85 1.91
CA ALA A 1040 -22.38 -6.30 3.20
C ALA A 1040 -20.95 -6.70 3.56
N GLY A 1041 -20.55 -7.94 3.27
CA GLY A 1041 -19.26 -8.49 3.67
C GLY A 1041 -18.12 -8.13 2.72
N PHE A 1042 -18.41 -7.90 1.44
CA PHE A 1042 -17.42 -7.61 0.41
C PHE A 1042 -16.69 -6.28 0.66
N LEU A 1043 -17.40 -5.22 1.08
CA LEU A 1043 -16.81 -3.89 1.28
C LEU A 1043 -15.84 -3.83 2.49
N PRO A 1044 -16.17 -4.36 3.68
CA PRO A 1044 -15.18 -4.48 4.76
C PRO A 1044 -14.02 -5.40 4.38
N PHE A 1045 -14.26 -6.46 3.60
CA PHE A 1045 -13.20 -7.37 3.14
C PHE A 1045 -12.22 -6.67 2.18
N SER A 1046 -12.72 -5.91 1.20
CA SER A 1046 -11.85 -5.18 0.26
C SER A 1046 -10.96 -4.15 0.97
N ALA A 1047 -11.42 -3.58 2.08
CA ALA A 1047 -10.63 -2.65 2.88
C ALA A 1047 -9.45 -3.30 3.62
N ILE A 1048 -9.55 -4.58 3.98
CA ILE A 1048 -8.54 -5.29 4.81
C ILE A 1048 -7.71 -6.32 4.05
N TYR A 1049 -8.05 -6.63 2.79
CA TYR A 1049 -7.45 -7.71 2.01
C TYR A 1049 -5.91 -7.65 1.95
N ILE A 1050 -5.32 -6.47 1.78
CA ILE A 1050 -3.86 -6.30 1.69
C ILE A 1050 -3.19 -6.65 3.03
N GLU A 1051 -3.77 -6.17 4.14
CA GLU A 1051 -3.23 -6.47 5.47
C GLU A 1051 -3.41 -7.95 5.82
N LEU A 1052 -4.50 -8.56 5.36
CA LEU A 1052 -4.75 -9.98 5.53
C LEU A 1052 -3.65 -10.85 4.89
N TYR A 1053 -3.14 -10.47 3.72
CA TYR A 1053 -1.99 -11.13 3.09
C TYR A 1053 -0.76 -11.14 4.01
N TYR A 1054 -0.41 -9.99 4.59
CA TYR A 1054 0.74 -9.86 5.48
C TYR A 1054 0.55 -10.59 6.82
N ILE A 1055 -0.67 -10.57 7.35
CA ILE A 1055 -1.03 -11.37 8.51
C ILE A 1055 -0.84 -12.86 8.20
N PHE A 1056 -1.32 -13.35 7.05
CA PHE A 1056 -1.18 -14.76 6.68
C PHE A 1056 0.27 -15.15 6.45
N ALA A 1057 1.03 -14.32 5.75
CA ALA A 1057 2.46 -14.51 5.54
C ALA A 1057 3.27 -14.50 6.85
N SER A 1058 2.75 -13.89 7.92
CA SER A 1058 3.41 -13.88 9.22
C SER A 1058 2.98 -15.00 10.16
N VAL A 1059 1.68 -15.30 10.20
CA VAL A 1059 1.12 -16.36 11.04
C VAL A 1059 1.55 -17.73 10.52
N TRP A 1060 1.44 -17.94 9.21
CA TRP A 1060 1.74 -19.20 8.54
C TRP A 1060 3.02 -19.19 7.71
N GLY A 1061 3.83 -18.13 7.80
CA GLY A 1061 5.16 -18.10 7.18
C GLY A 1061 6.23 -17.72 8.19
N HIS A 1062 7.46 -17.62 7.71
CA HIS A 1062 8.63 -17.28 8.54
C HIS A 1062 8.85 -15.78 8.73
N ARG A 1063 7.99 -14.94 8.13
CA ARG A 1063 8.10 -13.49 8.28
C ARG A 1063 7.49 -13.06 9.62
N ILE A 1064 8.18 -12.20 10.37
CA ILE A 1064 7.68 -11.70 11.65
C ILE A 1064 6.99 -10.35 11.41
N TYR A 1065 5.69 -10.26 11.67
CA TYR A 1065 4.97 -8.99 11.58
C TYR A 1065 5.14 -8.23 12.89
N THR A 1066 6.00 -7.20 12.86
CA THR A 1066 6.41 -6.47 14.07
C THR A 1066 5.55 -5.23 14.38
N ILE A 1067 4.64 -4.83 13.47
CA ILE A 1067 3.95 -3.53 13.57
C ILE A 1067 2.51 -3.68 14.11
N TYR A 1068 2.38 -4.05 15.38
CA TYR A 1068 1.08 -4.19 16.04
C TYR A 1068 0.22 -2.91 16.01
N SER A 1069 0.85 -1.73 15.98
CA SER A 1069 0.16 -0.43 15.89
C SER A 1069 -0.65 -0.27 14.61
N ILE A 1070 -0.15 -0.79 13.48
CA ILE A 1070 -0.86 -0.76 12.20
C ILE A 1070 -2.07 -1.69 12.25
N LEU A 1071 -1.88 -2.92 12.75
CA LEU A 1071 -2.95 -3.90 12.88
C LEU A 1071 -4.11 -3.37 13.73
N PHE A 1072 -3.81 -2.59 14.77
CA PHE A 1072 -4.83 -1.93 15.59
C PHE A 1072 -5.62 -0.87 14.81
N ILE A 1073 -4.95 -0.01 14.03
CA ILE A 1073 -5.62 1.01 13.20
C ILE A 1073 -6.57 0.34 12.19
N VAL A 1074 -6.08 -0.70 11.50
CA VAL A 1074 -6.85 -1.47 10.52
C VAL A 1074 -8.06 -2.14 11.18
N PHE A 1075 -7.89 -2.67 12.39
CA PHE A 1075 -8.98 -3.23 13.18
C PHE A 1075 -10.06 -2.19 13.51
N ILE A 1076 -9.69 -0.96 13.90
CA ILE A 1076 -10.65 0.12 14.14
C ILE A 1076 -11.40 0.51 12.86
N ILE A 1077 -10.70 0.61 11.72
CA ILE A 1077 -11.32 0.90 10.43
C ILE A 1077 -12.33 -0.18 10.05
N LEU A 1078 -11.97 -1.46 10.21
CA LEU A 1078 -12.85 -2.59 9.95
C LEU A 1078 -14.15 -2.49 10.76
N LEU A 1079 -14.08 -2.14 12.05
CA LEU A 1079 -15.25 -1.95 12.90
C LEU A 1079 -16.16 -0.81 12.40
N ILE A 1080 -15.56 0.33 12.03
CA ILE A 1080 -16.31 1.50 11.52
C ILE A 1080 -17.02 1.15 10.21
N VAL A 1081 -16.32 0.55 9.25
CA VAL A 1081 -16.91 0.17 7.96
C VAL A 1081 -18.03 -0.84 8.14
N THR A 1082 -17.82 -1.86 8.97
CA THR A 1082 -18.83 -2.90 9.24
C THR A 1082 -20.07 -2.29 9.89
N ALA A 1083 -19.90 -1.47 10.94
CA ALA A 1083 -21.01 -0.79 11.61
C ALA A 1083 -21.79 0.10 10.64
N PHE A 1084 -21.08 0.76 9.73
CA PHE A 1084 -21.67 1.71 8.83
C PHE A 1084 -22.45 1.06 7.68
N ILE A 1085 -21.88 0.05 7.03
CA ILE A 1085 -22.56 -0.73 5.96
C ILE A 1085 -23.78 -1.45 6.52
N THR A 1086 -23.68 -2.03 7.71
CA THR A 1086 -24.83 -2.67 8.37
C THR A 1086 -25.95 -1.67 8.65
N VAL A 1087 -25.65 -0.48 9.17
CA VAL A 1087 -26.65 0.59 9.35
C VAL A 1087 -27.31 0.99 8.02
N ALA A 1088 -26.52 1.24 6.97
CA ALA A 1088 -27.07 1.62 5.66
C ALA A 1088 -28.00 0.55 5.08
N LEU A 1089 -27.61 -0.72 5.15
CA LEU A 1089 -28.41 -1.84 4.67
C LEU A 1089 -29.67 -2.08 5.52
N THR A 1090 -29.60 -1.88 6.83
CA THR A 1090 -30.80 -1.95 7.70
C THR A 1090 -31.77 -0.82 7.42
N TYR A 1091 -31.29 0.39 7.11
CA TYR A 1091 -32.16 1.49 6.67
C TYR A 1091 -32.87 1.14 5.36
N PHE A 1092 -32.16 0.63 4.35
CA PHE A 1092 -32.80 0.23 3.09
C PHE A 1092 -33.78 -0.93 3.25
N GLN A 1093 -33.55 -1.83 4.22
CA GLN A 1093 -34.50 -2.89 4.57
C GLN A 1093 -35.79 -2.30 5.17
N LEU A 1094 -35.66 -1.41 6.16
CA LEU A 1094 -36.81 -0.76 6.81
C LEU A 1094 -37.60 0.13 5.84
N ALA A 1095 -36.89 0.83 4.94
CA ALA A 1095 -37.51 1.63 3.88
C ALA A 1095 -38.22 0.78 2.81
N ALA A 1096 -38.02 -0.54 2.80
CA ALA A 1096 -38.73 -1.50 1.97
C ALA A 1096 -39.84 -2.23 2.76
N GLU A 1097 -40.23 -1.71 3.93
CA GLU A 1097 -41.30 -2.23 4.79
C GLU A 1097 -41.03 -3.64 5.34
N ASP A 1098 -39.76 -4.05 5.37
CA ASP A 1098 -39.32 -5.32 5.96
C ASP A 1098 -38.87 -5.09 7.41
N HIS A 1099 -39.64 -5.61 8.36
CA HIS A 1099 -39.40 -5.48 9.79
C HIS A 1099 -38.47 -6.58 10.38
N GLU A 1100 -38.05 -7.59 9.61
CA GLU A 1100 -37.19 -8.70 10.09
C GLU A 1100 -35.69 -8.33 10.10
N TRP A 1101 -35.32 -7.22 10.75
CA TRP A 1101 -33.95 -6.67 10.70
C TRP A 1101 -32.97 -7.29 11.72
N TRP A 1102 -33.46 -7.94 12.79
CA TRP A 1102 -32.64 -8.45 13.90
C TRP A 1102 -31.55 -9.44 13.45
N TRP A 1103 -31.94 -10.55 12.82
CA TRP A 1103 -30.97 -11.54 12.31
C TRP A 1103 -30.21 -11.02 11.11
N ARG A 1104 -30.86 -10.27 10.22
CA ARG A 1104 -30.21 -9.75 9.01
C ARG A 1104 -29.08 -8.79 9.33
N SER A 1105 -29.26 -7.86 10.27
CA SER A 1105 -28.20 -6.94 10.70
C SER A 1105 -26.99 -7.68 11.30
N PHE A 1106 -27.22 -8.73 12.08
CA PHE A 1106 -26.16 -9.58 12.61
C PHE A 1106 -25.43 -10.35 11.49
N LEU A 1107 -26.17 -10.99 10.58
CA LEU A 1107 -25.61 -11.77 9.48
C LEU A 1107 -24.85 -10.90 8.46
N CYS A 1108 -25.34 -9.70 8.17
CA CYS A 1108 -24.67 -8.72 7.32
C CYS A 1108 -23.37 -8.21 7.93
N GLY A 1109 -23.31 -8.02 9.26
CA GLY A 1109 -22.06 -7.67 9.95
C GLY A 1109 -21.06 -8.82 9.96
N GLY A 1110 -21.53 -10.05 10.20
CA GLY A 1110 -20.67 -11.23 10.28
C GLY A 1110 -20.13 -11.73 8.93
N SER A 1111 -20.81 -11.44 7.81
CA SER A 1111 -20.49 -12.01 6.50
C SER A 1111 -19.06 -11.74 6.01
N THR A 1112 -18.40 -10.70 6.50
CA THR A 1112 -16.95 -10.46 6.26
C THR A 1112 -16.10 -11.68 6.63
N GLY A 1113 -16.44 -12.44 7.67
CA GLY A 1113 -15.73 -13.68 8.04
C GLY A 1113 -15.80 -14.77 6.97
N VAL A 1114 -16.89 -14.82 6.17
CA VAL A 1114 -17.04 -15.76 5.06
C VAL A 1114 -16.11 -15.39 3.90
N PHE A 1115 -15.96 -14.09 3.61
CA PHE A 1115 -15.01 -13.61 2.60
C PHE A 1115 -13.56 -13.87 3.00
N ILE A 1116 -13.22 -13.69 4.28
CA ILE A 1116 -11.90 -14.05 4.82
C ILE A 1116 -11.62 -15.55 4.61
N PHE A 1117 -12.61 -16.42 4.87
CA PHE A 1117 -12.46 -17.86 4.60
C PHE A 1117 -12.31 -18.19 3.11
N GLY A 1118 -13.04 -17.49 2.23
CA GLY A 1118 -12.84 -17.60 0.78
C GLY A 1118 -11.43 -17.19 0.35
N TYR A 1119 -10.87 -16.16 0.97
CA TYR A 1119 -9.49 -15.76 0.76
C TYR A 1119 -8.48 -16.80 1.26
N CYS A 1120 -8.78 -17.54 2.35
CA CYS A 1120 -7.92 -18.64 2.79
C CYS A 1120 -7.75 -19.71 1.70
N LEU A 1121 -8.80 -20.01 0.92
CA LEU A 1121 -8.70 -20.93 -0.22
C LEU A 1121 -7.74 -20.40 -1.29
N TYR A 1122 -7.91 -19.14 -1.69
CA TYR A 1122 -7.03 -18.49 -2.66
C TYR A 1122 -5.57 -18.46 -2.17
N TYR A 1123 -5.35 -18.05 -0.92
CA TYR A 1123 -4.01 -17.97 -0.34
C TYR A 1123 -3.31 -19.33 -0.31
N TYR A 1124 -4.04 -20.38 0.08
CA TYR A 1124 -3.49 -21.73 0.17
C TYR A 1124 -3.03 -22.27 -1.20
N TYR A 1125 -3.88 -22.15 -2.23
CA TYR A 1125 -3.60 -22.76 -3.54
C TYR A 1125 -2.71 -21.91 -4.45
N GLU A 1126 -2.89 -20.59 -4.47
CA GLU A 1126 -2.24 -19.71 -5.45
C GLU A 1126 -1.01 -18.99 -4.90
N ARG A 1127 -0.90 -18.87 -3.57
CA ARG A 1127 0.13 -17.99 -2.96
C ARG A 1127 1.08 -18.68 -2.01
N SER A 1128 0.65 -19.75 -1.35
CA SER A 1128 1.46 -20.49 -0.39
C SER A 1128 2.06 -21.74 -1.02
N ASP A 1129 3.31 -22.04 -0.69
CA ASP A 1129 3.98 -23.30 -1.07
C ASP A 1129 3.63 -24.45 -0.09
N MET A 1130 2.52 -24.32 0.64
CA MET A 1130 2.11 -25.30 1.65
C MET A 1130 1.51 -26.54 1.00
N SER A 1131 1.93 -27.71 1.46
CA SER A 1131 1.46 -28.98 0.91
C SER A 1131 1.31 -30.05 2.00
N GLY A 1132 0.58 -31.12 1.68
CA GLY A 1132 0.41 -32.26 2.59
C GLY A 1132 -0.76 -32.13 3.56
N PHE A 1133 -1.35 -33.28 3.90
CA PHE A 1133 -2.61 -33.38 4.64
C PHE A 1133 -2.56 -32.76 6.04
N MET A 1134 -1.44 -32.91 6.76
CA MET A 1134 -1.27 -32.34 8.10
C MET A 1134 -1.34 -30.80 8.04
N GLN A 1135 -0.54 -30.18 7.17
CA GLN A 1135 -0.50 -28.72 7.01
C GLN A 1135 -1.86 -28.18 6.51
N THR A 1136 -2.51 -28.86 5.54
CA THR A 1136 -3.85 -28.49 5.07
C THR A 1136 -4.88 -28.49 6.20
N SER A 1137 -4.88 -29.55 7.01
CA SER A 1137 -5.82 -29.71 8.12
C SER A 1137 -5.63 -28.61 9.16
N PHE A 1138 -4.40 -28.34 9.57
CA PHE A 1138 -4.06 -27.29 10.54
C PHE A 1138 -4.44 -25.89 10.04
N PHE A 1139 -4.09 -25.58 8.79
CA PHE A 1139 -4.39 -24.29 8.18
C PHE A 1139 -5.90 -24.03 8.14
N PHE A 1140 -6.68 -24.92 7.49
CA PHE A 1140 -8.11 -24.73 7.34
C PHE A 1140 -8.88 -24.90 8.66
N GLY A 1141 -8.44 -25.79 9.55
CA GLY A 1141 -9.07 -25.99 10.85
C GLY A 1141 -9.00 -24.75 11.74
N TYR A 1142 -7.80 -24.22 11.97
CA TYR A 1142 -7.63 -23.01 12.77
C TYR A 1142 -8.20 -21.78 12.07
N MET A 1143 -8.06 -21.64 10.75
CA MET A 1143 -8.65 -20.52 10.02
C MET A 1143 -10.18 -20.55 10.01
N ALA A 1144 -10.82 -21.72 9.95
CA ALA A 1144 -12.27 -21.82 10.10
C ALA A 1144 -12.73 -21.30 11.48
N CYS A 1145 -12.00 -21.64 12.55
CA CYS A 1145 -12.29 -21.15 13.90
C CYS A 1145 -12.11 -19.63 14.01
N ILE A 1146 -11.03 -19.09 13.45
CA ILE A 1146 -10.75 -17.65 13.43
C ILE A 1146 -11.84 -16.91 12.63
N CYS A 1147 -12.18 -17.39 11.43
CA CYS A 1147 -13.23 -16.80 10.58
C CYS A 1147 -14.60 -16.84 11.28
N TYR A 1148 -14.93 -17.93 11.96
CA TYR A 1148 -16.15 -18.02 12.77
C TYR A 1148 -16.14 -17.04 13.95
N GLY A 1149 -14.99 -16.85 14.61
CA GLY A 1149 -14.82 -15.83 15.63
C GLY A 1149 -15.05 -14.40 15.10
N PHE A 1150 -14.46 -14.08 13.95
CA PHE A 1150 -14.70 -12.81 13.25
C PHE A 1150 -16.17 -12.63 12.87
N PHE A 1151 -16.84 -13.68 12.40
CA PHE A 1151 -18.26 -13.66 12.08
C PHE A 1151 -19.12 -13.26 13.29
N LEU A 1152 -18.89 -13.88 14.46
CA LEU A 1152 -19.62 -13.56 15.69
C LEU A 1152 -19.31 -12.14 16.21
N MET A 1153 -18.04 -11.75 16.17
CA MET A 1153 -17.58 -10.43 16.64
C MET A 1153 -18.15 -9.30 15.77
N LEU A 1154 -17.96 -9.38 14.44
CA LEU A 1154 -18.44 -8.36 13.52
C LEU A 1154 -19.96 -8.35 13.40
N GLY A 1155 -20.62 -9.51 13.53
CA GLY A 1155 -22.07 -9.60 13.62
C GLY A 1155 -22.63 -8.89 14.85
N MET A 1156 -21.97 -9.02 16.01
CA MET A 1156 -22.34 -8.28 17.22
C MET A 1156 -22.18 -6.76 17.05
N VAL A 1157 -21.06 -6.31 16.45
CA VAL A 1157 -20.80 -4.90 16.17
C VAL A 1157 -21.86 -4.32 15.22
N GLY A 1158 -22.16 -5.04 14.13
CA GLY A 1158 -23.18 -4.66 13.16
C GLY A 1158 -24.57 -4.55 13.77
N PHE A 1159 -24.98 -5.54 14.58
CA PHE A 1159 -26.26 -5.51 15.27
C PHE A 1159 -26.35 -4.35 16.28
N ARG A 1160 -25.30 -4.11 17.09
CA ARG A 1160 -25.32 -3.01 18.07
C ARG A 1160 -25.41 -1.64 17.40
N ALA A 1161 -24.72 -1.45 16.28
CA ALA A 1161 -24.82 -0.24 15.48
C ALA A 1161 -26.23 -0.06 14.88
N ALA A 1162 -26.79 -1.12 14.29
CA ALA A 1162 -28.15 -1.12 13.77
C ALA A 1162 -29.19 -0.84 14.87
N LEU A 1163 -29.09 -1.48 16.04
CA LEU A 1163 -30.00 -1.25 17.17
C LEU A 1163 -29.95 0.20 17.67
N PHE A 1164 -28.75 0.80 17.73
CA PHE A 1164 -28.60 2.21 18.08
C PHE A 1164 -29.30 3.10 17.06
N PHE A 1165 -29.07 2.84 15.77
CA PHE A 1165 -29.70 3.57 14.67
C PHE A 1165 -31.22 3.45 14.67
N VAL A 1166 -31.77 2.24 14.76
CA VAL A 1166 -33.22 1.98 14.79
C VAL A 1166 -33.86 2.67 15.99
N ARG A 1167 -33.24 2.60 17.18
CA ARG A 1167 -33.75 3.34 18.35
C ARG A 1167 -33.72 4.85 18.14
N HIS A 1168 -32.73 5.37 17.42
CA HIS A 1168 -32.62 6.79 17.15
C HIS A 1168 -33.77 7.26 16.23
N ILE A 1169 -34.00 6.58 15.10
CA ILE A 1169 -35.03 7.00 14.12
C ILE A 1169 -36.46 6.91 14.68
N TYR A 1170 -36.76 5.89 15.49
CA TYR A 1170 -38.11 5.73 16.07
C TYR A 1170 -38.31 6.54 17.35
N ARG A 1171 -37.25 7.03 18.01
CA ARG A 1171 -37.39 8.01 19.11
C ARG A 1171 -37.68 9.42 18.61
N SER A 1172 -37.28 9.75 17.38
CA SER A 1172 -37.54 11.06 16.78
C SER A 1172 -38.97 11.22 16.25
N ILE A 1173 -39.73 10.13 16.12
CA ILE A 1173 -41.15 10.20 15.76
C ILE A 1173 -41.96 10.46 17.04
N LYS A 1174 -42.89 11.42 16.99
CA LYS A 1174 -43.96 11.51 17.98
C LYS A 1174 -45.04 10.51 17.60
N CYS A 1175 -44.96 9.30 18.13
CA CYS A 1175 -46.10 8.38 18.07
C CYS A 1175 -47.02 8.72 19.25
N GLU A 1176 -48.26 9.13 18.98
CA GLU A 1176 -49.31 9.26 20.01
C GLU A 1176 -49.69 7.91 20.63
#